data_AF-A0A9R0Q9B8-F1
#
_entry.id   AF-A0A9R0Q9B8-F1
#
_cell.length_a   1.000
_cell.length_b   1.000
_cell.length_c   1.000
_cell.angle_alpha   90.00
_cell.angle_beta   90.00
_cell.angle_gamma   90.00
#
_symmetry.space_group_name_H-M   'P 1'
#
loop_
_entity.id
_entity.type
_entity.pdbx_description
1 polymer ?
#
loop_
_entity_poly.entity_id
_entity_poly.type
_entity_poly.pdbx_seq_one_letter_code
_entity_poly.pdbx_strand_id
1 'polypeptide(L)'
;MSHDPVVRNFHLLVLSQAITINANSWTDAGHAVNQLYDLLYMMGRDDIAVGVGGEGGISNDGRIYPHVGGYFPIIDQGMSTIGECRYRQSIPQGSGGRLDINANYGVRREILPQGNRSYSPLQQPTTQQVMIDTISAGPTNVFLFGTHTNFALFLMSNPHLKKNVKHIYIMGGGVRSQNPTGCCPKNDTSCVPRQCGDHGNMFTTYTKNPHAEFNIYGDPFGVYQVFHSGIPITLVPLDATNTIPITESFFKAFEEQQSTYEAQYSFQSLKIACDTWFDDQFYTSYFMWDSFMSGVALSIMRNGQKLNGDNDFAEMEVMNITVVTSNEPYGVHDGSNPFFDGHASPKFDLLKGGVHSGHVQIGFNDSFCVLKGGTKGKCQDGYTKEVQGPDSVAVLVAVKAKPNRNVKSPLDREFFDHFLEGILVSGNGWANPATVDVIYDVLHMMGRDDIPVGLGKITALRAPDLGCEYVKAIPHGSGGFLDTDTLFGLARVLPRSPRRYTAENSVKYGAPRDTARPELRQPLAFEVWQHIREELKPTDKITILTNGPLTNIANIILSDTKAESVIERIFIVGSHLAGGNGDGGNVFTVPSNKFSEFNFFLDPQAAKAVVESDLDITLIPLRAQRQVASFKEVTRSLCTAEKTPESSFAYQLLLSMQKLQKNNQAYRHIDMFLGELLGAVFLVQQSHLNHSITQRAITVRSGHVSIDGQTILRRTNGKVVKVLDHLDADAYYTEFAKLLNAKKQSAVVGSFDEQKRMWNK
;
A
#
# COMPACT_ATOMS: atom_id res chain seq x y z
N MET A 1 2.15 -19.94 13.10
CA MET A 1 2.43 -19.01 14.21
C MET A 1 2.82 -17.67 13.64
N SER A 2 1.92 -16.70 13.66
CA SER A 2 2.24 -15.30 13.30
C SER A 2 3.27 -14.76 14.29
N HIS A 3 4.55 -14.97 13.98
CA HIS A 3 5.65 -14.31 14.68
C HIS A 3 5.63 -12.85 14.23
N ASP A 4 4.84 -12.08 14.99
CA ASP A 4 4.65 -10.64 14.93
C ASP A 4 3.97 -10.09 13.66
N PRO A 5 2.62 -10.01 13.65
CA PRO A 5 1.86 -9.63 12.46
C PRO A 5 2.12 -8.20 11.98
N VAL A 6 2.63 -7.33 12.85
CA VAL A 6 2.83 -5.91 12.51
C VAL A 6 4.20 -5.64 11.90
N VAL A 7 5.15 -6.55 12.11
CA VAL A 7 6.55 -6.41 11.65
C VAL A 7 6.70 -6.68 10.14
N ARG A 8 5.77 -7.41 9.53
CA ARG A 8 5.93 -7.90 8.14
C ARG A 8 5.04 -7.20 7.11
N ASN A 9 4.36 -6.13 7.52
CA ASN A 9 3.32 -5.44 6.74
C ASN A 9 3.54 -3.93 6.67
N PHE A 10 4.78 -3.51 6.40
CA PHE A 10 5.18 -2.10 6.31
C PHE A 10 4.29 -1.27 5.37
N HIS A 11 3.85 -1.85 4.24
CA HIS A 11 2.94 -1.17 3.31
C HIS A 11 1.57 -0.84 3.93
N LEU A 12 1.05 -1.65 4.86
CA LEU A 12 -0.19 -1.32 5.56
C LEU A 12 0.03 -0.32 6.69
N LEU A 13 1.21 -0.28 7.30
CA LEU A 13 1.58 0.75 8.29
C LEU A 13 1.57 2.14 7.64
N VAL A 14 2.04 2.27 6.41
CA VAL A 14 1.91 3.49 5.59
C VAL A 14 0.44 3.93 5.49
N LEU A 15 -0.50 3.01 5.29
CA LEU A 15 -1.92 3.34 5.14
C LEU A 15 -2.67 3.50 6.48
N SER A 16 -2.13 3.01 7.59
CA SER A 16 -2.80 2.93 8.88
C SER A 16 -3.07 4.30 9.52
N GLN A 17 -4.25 4.45 10.13
CA GLN A 17 -4.64 5.63 10.95
C GLN A 17 -4.41 5.35 12.45
N ALA A 18 -4.61 4.10 12.85
CA ALA A 18 -4.45 3.64 14.21
C ALA A 18 -4.12 2.14 14.21
N ILE A 19 -3.52 1.68 15.31
CA ILE A 19 -3.17 0.27 15.55
C ILE A 19 -3.69 -0.11 16.92
N THR A 20 -4.24 -1.32 17.05
CA THR A 20 -4.70 -1.85 18.33
C THR A 20 -4.10 -3.22 18.61
N ILE A 21 -3.57 -3.44 19.81
CA ILE A 21 -2.96 -4.70 20.22
C ILE A 21 -3.95 -5.51 21.06
N ASN A 22 -4.04 -6.80 20.74
CA ASN A 22 -4.70 -7.79 21.58
C ASN A 22 -3.64 -8.49 22.44
N ALA A 23 -3.77 -8.43 23.76
CA ALA A 23 -2.82 -8.98 24.73
C ALA A 23 -3.21 -10.37 25.25
N ASN A 24 -4.31 -10.96 24.74
CA ASN A 24 -4.86 -12.23 25.19
C ASN A 24 -4.31 -13.44 24.42
N SER A 25 -3.35 -13.23 23.52
CA SER A 25 -2.79 -14.25 22.63
C SER A 25 -1.25 -14.26 22.70
N TRP A 26 -0.59 -14.29 21.55
CA TRP A 26 0.86 -14.45 21.34
C TRP A 26 1.73 -13.34 21.94
N THR A 27 1.17 -12.17 22.17
CA THR A 27 1.93 -10.94 22.39
C THR A 27 1.90 -10.46 23.84
N ASP A 28 3.01 -9.90 24.30
CA ASP A 28 3.06 -9.06 25.50
C ASP A 28 2.81 -7.60 25.15
N ALA A 29 1.93 -6.93 25.90
CA ALA A 29 1.52 -5.56 25.63
C ALA A 29 2.71 -4.59 25.60
N GLY A 30 3.62 -4.71 26.57
CA GLY A 30 4.73 -3.78 26.70
C GLY A 30 5.77 -3.96 25.61
N HIS A 31 6.08 -5.20 25.24
CA HIS A 31 6.99 -5.46 24.13
C HIS A 31 6.42 -4.99 22.79
N ALA A 32 5.18 -5.35 22.46
CA ALA A 32 4.61 -4.99 21.17
C ALA A 32 4.37 -3.49 21.00
N VAL A 33 3.91 -2.78 22.03
CA VAL A 33 3.77 -1.32 21.92
C VAL A 33 5.11 -0.67 21.63
N ASN A 34 6.15 -1.04 22.37
CA ASN A 34 7.46 -0.44 22.18
C ASN A 34 8.05 -0.77 20.80
N GLN A 35 7.84 -1.99 20.31
CA GLN A 35 8.24 -2.38 18.97
C GLN A 35 7.49 -1.62 17.88
N LEU A 36 6.17 -1.46 18.04
CA LEU A 36 5.37 -0.61 17.16
C LEU A 36 5.86 0.84 17.16
N TYR A 37 6.19 1.40 18.33
CA TYR A 37 6.68 2.77 18.40
C TYR A 37 8.02 2.94 17.67
N ASP A 38 8.94 2.00 17.79
CA ASP A 38 10.21 2.09 17.05
C ASP A 38 10.01 1.91 15.55
N LEU A 39 9.11 1.01 15.13
CA LEU A 39 8.74 0.85 13.72
C LEU A 39 8.10 2.12 13.16
N LEU A 40 7.14 2.69 13.90
CA LEU A 40 6.47 3.93 13.53
C LEU A 40 7.48 5.09 13.50
N TYR A 41 8.41 5.16 14.45
CA TYR A 41 9.45 6.18 14.46
C TYR A 41 10.37 6.06 13.24
N MET A 42 10.85 4.85 12.92
CA MET A 42 11.64 4.57 11.73
C MET A 42 10.93 5.02 10.44
N MET A 43 9.61 4.82 10.37
CA MET A 43 8.78 5.20 9.22
C MET A 43 8.36 6.69 9.24
N GLY A 44 8.74 7.47 10.25
CA GLY A 44 8.27 8.85 10.41
C GLY A 44 6.76 8.97 10.73
N ARG A 45 6.18 7.92 11.33
CA ARG A 45 4.74 7.73 11.59
C ARG A 45 4.35 7.74 13.06
N ASP A 46 5.01 8.58 13.84
CA ASP A 46 4.67 8.80 15.26
C ASP A 46 3.26 9.40 15.46
N ASP A 47 2.61 9.86 14.39
CA ASP A 47 1.21 10.27 14.37
C ASP A 47 0.21 9.13 14.61
N ILE A 48 0.59 7.87 14.35
CA ILE A 48 -0.32 6.73 14.50
C ILE A 48 -0.58 6.45 15.99
N ALA A 49 -1.86 6.52 16.37
CA ALA A 49 -2.32 6.11 17.69
C ALA A 49 -2.19 4.60 17.86
N VAL A 50 -1.62 4.16 18.98
CA VAL A 50 -1.49 2.73 19.34
C VAL A 50 -2.30 2.49 20.59
N GLY A 51 -3.33 1.66 20.49
CA GLY A 51 -4.16 1.22 21.61
C GLY A 51 -3.73 -0.16 22.09
N VAL A 52 -3.73 -0.38 23.40
CA VAL A 52 -3.59 -1.73 23.99
C VAL A 52 -4.93 -2.14 24.59
N GLY A 53 -5.17 -3.46 24.72
CA GLY A 53 -6.33 -3.97 25.46
C GLY A 53 -6.52 -3.16 26.74
N GLY A 54 -7.75 -2.77 27.07
CA GLY A 54 -8.00 -1.95 28.24
C GLY A 54 -8.25 -2.80 29.49
N GLU A 55 -7.91 -2.23 30.65
CA GLU A 55 -8.14 -2.80 31.98
C GLU A 55 -9.59 -2.54 32.41
N GLY A 56 -10.30 -3.59 32.86
CA GLY A 56 -11.74 -3.55 33.15
C GLY A 56 -12.48 -4.69 32.46
N GLY A 57 -13.54 -5.20 33.09
CA GLY A 57 -14.20 -6.45 32.69
C GLY A 57 -15.59 -6.27 32.08
N ILE A 58 -16.21 -7.38 31.72
CA ILE A 58 -17.65 -7.48 31.46
C ILE A 58 -18.31 -7.91 32.78
N SER A 59 -19.40 -7.25 33.18
CA SER A 59 -20.12 -7.64 34.39
C SER A 59 -20.74 -9.04 34.26
N ASN A 60 -21.19 -9.59 35.39
CA ASN A 60 -21.84 -10.90 35.42
C ASN A 60 -23.13 -10.96 34.58
N ASP A 61 -23.83 -9.84 34.40
CA ASP A 61 -25.02 -9.73 33.54
C ASP A 61 -24.69 -9.38 32.07
N GLY A 62 -23.40 -9.30 31.69
CA GLY A 62 -22.98 -9.07 30.30
C GLY A 62 -22.86 -7.59 29.89
N ARG A 63 -22.93 -6.65 30.83
CA ARG A 63 -22.67 -5.22 30.56
C ARG A 63 -21.19 -5.00 30.28
N ILE A 64 -20.89 -4.44 29.11
CA ILE A 64 -19.53 -4.05 28.71
C ILE A 64 -19.25 -2.65 29.28
N TYR A 65 -18.25 -2.53 30.16
CA TYR A 65 -17.81 -1.24 30.68
C TYR A 65 -16.91 -0.48 29.68
N PRO A 66 -16.73 0.84 29.84
CA PRO A 66 -15.75 1.59 29.06
C PRO A 66 -14.33 1.04 29.27
N HIS A 67 -13.47 1.19 28.26
CA HIS A 67 -12.06 0.78 28.34
C HIS A 67 -11.83 -0.71 28.62
N VAL A 68 -12.76 -1.59 28.25
CA VAL A 68 -12.57 -3.05 28.25
C VAL A 68 -11.85 -3.47 26.98
N GLY A 69 -10.87 -4.38 27.06
CA GLY A 69 -10.21 -4.87 25.87
C GLY A 69 -9.46 -6.18 26.03
N GLY A 70 -8.62 -6.42 25.03
CA GLY A 70 -7.95 -7.68 24.72
C GLY A 70 -6.98 -8.25 25.75
N TYR A 71 -7.17 -8.09 27.05
CA TYR A 71 -6.43 -8.86 28.05
C TYR A 71 -7.05 -10.25 28.27
N PHE A 72 -8.37 -10.35 28.17
CA PHE A 72 -9.12 -11.61 28.25
C PHE A 72 -10.04 -11.75 27.03
N PRO A 73 -10.18 -12.97 26.45
CA PRO A 73 -11.25 -13.27 25.50
C PRO A 73 -12.62 -12.92 26.08
N ILE A 74 -13.60 -12.52 25.28
CA ILE A 74 -14.96 -12.19 25.76
C ILE A 74 -15.56 -13.37 26.54
N ILE A 75 -15.30 -14.58 26.05
CA ILE A 75 -15.76 -15.84 26.65
C ILE A 75 -15.07 -16.21 27.97
N ASP A 76 -14.03 -15.50 28.42
CA ASP A 76 -13.31 -15.80 29.67
C ASP A 76 -13.50 -14.71 30.76
N GLN A 77 -14.35 -13.71 30.50
CA GLN A 77 -14.59 -12.58 31.42
C GLN A 77 -15.30 -13.05 32.71
N GLY A 78 -14.58 -13.03 33.83
CA GLY A 78 -15.06 -13.43 35.16
C GLY A 78 -14.27 -14.55 35.85
N MET A 79 -13.32 -15.18 35.15
CA MET A 79 -12.43 -16.21 35.70
C MET A 79 -11.09 -15.59 36.12
N SER A 80 -10.87 -15.35 37.42
CA SER A 80 -9.56 -15.02 38.05
C SER A 80 -8.76 -13.85 37.45
N THR A 81 -8.35 -12.89 38.29
CA THR A 81 -7.60 -11.70 37.83
C THR A 81 -6.19 -11.98 37.30
N ILE A 82 -5.61 -13.18 37.50
CA ILE A 82 -4.18 -13.44 37.20
C ILE A 82 -3.90 -14.81 36.54
N GLY A 83 -4.86 -15.72 36.42
CA GLY A 83 -4.55 -17.00 35.78
C GLY A 83 -5.76 -17.86 35.57
N GLU A 84 -6.24 -17.89 34.34
CA GLU A 84 -6.27 -19.07 33.46
C GLU A 84 -7.06 -18.69 32.19
N CYS A 85 -6.53 -17.80 31.35
CA CYS A 85 -7.11 -17.58 30.01
C CYS A 85 -7.03 -18.91 29.25
N ARG A 86 -8.15 -19.63 29.13
CA ARG A 86 -8.18 -21.05 28.75
C ARG A 86 -7.64 -21.25 27.34
N TYR A 87 -8.00 -20.34 26.45
CA TYR A 87 -7.50 -20.27 25.09
C TYR A 87 -6.03 -19.85 25.01
N ARG A 88 -5.54 -19.03 25.94
CA ARG A 88 -4.13 -18.61 25.96
C ARG A 88 -3.19 -19.75 26.38
N GLN A 89 -3.67 -20.70 27.18
CA GLN A 89 -2.89 -21.89 27.57
C GLN A 89 -2.48 -22.74 26.36
N SER A 90 -3.16 -22.59 25.20
CA SER A 90 -2.77 -23.32 24.01
C SER A 90 -1.49 -22.79 23.33
N ILE A 91 -0.97 -21.65 23.80
CA ILE A 91 0.27 -21.05 23.31
C ILE A 91 1.41 -21.42 24.27
N PRO A 92 2.47 -22.11 23.81
CA PRO A 92 3.61 -22.44 24.66
C PRO A 92 4.24 -21.20 25.31
N GLN A 93 4.71 -21.32 26.55
CA GLN A 93 5.45 -20.22 27.19
C GLN A 93 6.90 -20.15 26.71
N GLY A 94 7.59 -21.29 26.58
CA GLY A 94 9.01 -21.40 26.19
C GLY A 94 9.26 -21.45 24.68
N SER A 95 10.13 -22.36 24.24
CA SER A 95 10.52 -22.54 22.84
C SER A 95 9.30 -22.79 21.93
N GLY A 96 9.29 -22.14 20.76
CA GLY A 96 8.16 -22.08 19.83
C GLY A 96 6.96 -21.31 20.38
N GLY A 97 7.15 -20.46 21.40
CA GLY A 97 6.09 -19.87 22.20
C GLY A 97 6.21 -18.37 22.43
N ARG A 98 5.60 -17.88 23.51
CA ARG A 98 5.57 -16.45 23.87
C ARG A 98 6.96 -15.87 24.13
N LEU A 99 7.87 -16.65 24.73
CA LEU A 99 9.23 -16.18 25.00
C LEU A 99 10.06 -16.01 23.71
N ASP A 100 9.89 -16.89 22.72
CA ASP A 100 10.59 -16.77 21.44
C ASP A 100 10.11 -15.55 20.64
N ILE A 101 8.81 -15.23 20.69
CA ILE A 101 8.29 -13.97 20.11
C ILE A 101 8.93 -12.76 20.77
N ASN A 102 9.15 -12.79 22.08
CA ASN A 102 9.84 -11.73 22.80
C ASN A 102 11.35 -11.66 22.47
N ALA A 103 11.96 -12.69 21.87
CA ALA A 103 13.37 -12.68 21.49
C ALA A 103 13.67 -11.71 20.32
N ASN A 104 12.68 -11.41 19.46
CA ASN A 104 12.78 -10.34 18.45
C ASN A 104 13.08 -8.95 19.05
N TYR A 105 12.93 -8.80 20.36
CA TYR A 105 13.32 -7.60 21.10
C TYR A 105 14.81 -7.25 20.94
N GLY A 106 15.69 -8.25 20.79
CA GLY A 106 17.11 -8.03 20.53
C GLY A 106 17.35 -7.33 19.19
N VAL A 107 16.78 -7.90 18.12
CA VAL A 107 16.83 -7.34 16.76
C VAL A 107 16.18 -5.97 16.67
N ARG A 108 15.05 -5.77 17.33
CA ARG A 108 14.41 -4.46 17.46
C ARG A 108 15.40 -3.41 17.96
N ARG A 109 16.11 -3.68 19.06
CA ARG A 109 17.07 -2.70 19.64
C ARG A 109 18.32 -2.49 18.81
N GLU A 110 18.71 -3.48 18.02
CA GLU A 110 19.89 -3.42 17.17
C GLU A 110 19.64 -2.66 15.86
N ILE A 111 18.51 -2.92 15.19
CA ILE A 111 18.19 -2.36 13.86
C ILE A 111 17.36 -1.08 13.95
N LEU A 112 16.30 -1.08 14.77
CA LEU A 112 15.31 -0.02 14.70
C LEU A 112 15.78 1.21 15.49
N PRO A 113 15.66 2.42 14.91
CA PRO A 113 15.88 3.63 15.67
C PRO A 113 14.83 3.77 16.77
N GLN A 114 15.25 4.17 17.97
CA GLN A 114 14.34 4.37 19.10
C GLN A 114 13.77 5.78 19.11
N GLY A 115 12.45 5.87 19.09
CA GLY A 115 11.71 7.13 19.19
C GLY A 115 11.56 7.63 20.63
N ASN A 116 10.89 8.76 20.79
CA ASN A 116 10.60 9.34 22.11
C ASN A 116 9.42 8.65 22.82
N ARG A 117 8.63 7.84 22.09
CA ARG A 117 7.46 7.14 22.62
C ARG A 117 7.91 5.83 23.26
N SER A 118 7.34 5.52 24.42
CA SER A 118 7.54 4.23 25.10
C SER A 118 6.25 3.79 25.76
N TYR A 119 6.12 2.48 25.96
CA TYR A 119 4.99 1.89 26.65
C TYR A 119 4.97 2.33 28.11
N SER A 120 3.82 2.87 28.53
CA SER A 120 3.56 3.28 29.90
C SER A 120 2.20 2.72 30.32
N PRO A 121 2.13 1.67 31.16
CA PRO A 121 0.87 0.96 31.46
C PRO A 121 -0.28 1.88 31.89
N LEU A 122 -0.01 2.91 32.68
CA LEU A 122 -1.03 3.83 33.21
C LEU A 122 -1.41 4.96 32.24
N GLN A 123 -0.63 5.16 31.18
CA GLN A 123 -0.82 6.25 30.22
C GLN A 123 -1.15 5.74 28.82
N GLN A 124 -1.00 4.44 28.57
CA GLN A 124 -1.24 3.85 27.27
C GLN A 124 -2.74 3.96 26.92
N PRO A 125 -3.09 4.52 25.74
CA PRO A 125 -4.47 4.53 25.29
C PRO A 125 -5.06 3.12 25.19
N THR A 126 -6.32 2.98 25.58
CA THR A 126 -7.06 1.72 25.42
C THR A 126 -7.46 1.50 23.96
N THR A 127 -7.61 0.25 23.55
CA THR A 127 -8.08 -0.10 22.19
C THR A 127 -9.44 0.53 21.89
N GLN A 128 -10.36 0.54 22.85
CA GLN A 128 -11.68 1.16 22.68
C GLN A 128 -11.57 2.65 22.39
N GLN A 129 -10.74 3.38 23.14
CA GLN A 129 -10.52 4.81 22.91
C GLN A 129 -9.99 5.05 21.49
N VAL A 130 -8.94 4.33 21.10
CA VAL A 130 -8.30 4.48 19.80
C VAL A 130 -9.24 4.12 18.64
N MET A 131 -10.04 3.05 18.78
CA MET A 131 -11.03 2.67 17.76
C MET A 131 -12.16 3.68 17.65
N ILE A 132 -12.70 4.17 18.78
CA ILE A 132 -13.77 5.18 18.78
C ILE A 132 -13.27 6.46 18.10
N ASP A 133 -12.12 6.99 18.49
CA ASP A 133 -11.56 8.22 17.93
C ASP A 133 -11.33 8.08 16.42
N THR A 134 -10.77 6.94 15.99
CA THR A 134 -10.45 6.70 14.57
C THR A 134 -11.69 6.46 13.73
N ILE A 135 -12.57 5.55 14.16
CA ILE A 135 -13.73 5.12 13.37
C ILE A 135 -14.83 6.19 13.37
N SER A 136 -14.93 7.00 14.43
CA SER A 136 -15.87 8.13 14.44
C SER A 136 -15.47 9.25 13.47
N ALA A 137 -14.18 9.39 13.15
CA ALA A 137 -13.68 10.42 12.24
C ALA A 137 -14.11 10.22 10.78
N GLY A 138 -14.42 8.99 10.36
CA GLY A 138 -14.92 8.73 9.02
C GLY A 138 -14.83 7.29 8.54
N PRO A 139 -15.14 7.05 7.25
CA PRO A 139 -15.14 5.71 6.69
C PRO A 139 -13.78 5.01 6.76
N THR A 140 -13.74 3.84 7.40
CA THR A 140 -12.51 3.14 7.80
C THR A 140 -12.51 1.68 7.32
N ASN A 141 -11.38 1.21 6.78
CA ASN A 141 -11.14 -0.22 6.55
C ASN A 141 -10.44 -0.81 7.78
N VAL A 142 -10.85 -2.00 8.20
CA VAL A 142 -10.31 -2.68 9.39
C VAL A 142 -9.55 -3.92 8.98
N PHE A 143 -8.34 -4.09 9.48
CA PHE A 143 -7.48 -5.24 9.24
C PHE A 143 -7.29 -6.01 10.54
N LEU A 144 -7.66 -7.29 10.56
CA LEU A 144 -7.59 -8.16 11.73
C LEU A 144 -6.54 -9.25 11.46
N PHE A 145 -5.36 -9.05 12.04
CA PHE A 145 -4.22 -9.98 11.97
C PHE A 145 -4.08 -10.89 13.20
N GLY A 146 -4.98 -10.73 14.17
CA GLY A 146 -4.95 -11.43 15.45
C GLY A 146 -6.34 -11.66 15.98
N THR A 147 -6.44 -12.13 17.23
CA THR A 147 -7.71 -12.41 17.89
C THR A 147 -8.65 -11.18 17.86
N HIS A 148 -9.94 -11.40 17.60
CA HIS A 148 -10.89 -10.33 17.26
C HIS A 148 -11.53 -9.63 18.48
N THR A 149 -11.17 -10.00 19.71
CA THR A 149 -11.74 -9.51 20.98
C THR A 149 -11.95 -8.00 21.00
N ASN A 150 -10.91 -7.22 20.68
CA ASN A 150 -10.97 -5.75 20.71
C ASN A 150 -12.07 -5.22 19.79
N PHE A 151 -12.08 -5.66 18.53
CA PHE A 151 -13.02 -5.17 17.53
C PHE A 151 -14.45 -5.67 17.78
N ALA A 152 -14.60 -6.90 18.29
CA ALA A 152 -15.89 -7.42 18.73
C ALA A 152 -16.49 -6.59 19.87
N LEU A 153 -15.70 -6.29 20.91
CA LEU A 153 -16.11 -5.40 22.01
C LEU A 153 -16.50 -4.01 21.49
N PHE A 154 -15.75 -3.47 20.52
CA PHE A 154 -16.09 -2.20 19.88
C PHE A 154 -17.45 -2.27 19.18
N LEU A 155 -17.71 -3.30 18.37
CA LEU A 155 -18.99 -3.47 17.67
C LEU A 155 -20.16 -3.64 18.64
N MET A 156 -19.97 -4.39 19.72
CA MET A 156 -21.00 -4.63 20.75
C MET A 156 -21.31 -3.37 21.57
N SER A 157 -20.29 -2.58 21.92
CA SER A 157 -20.46 -1.37 22.73
C SER A 157 -20.78 -0.11 21.93
N ASN A 158 -20.40 -0.06 20.64
CA ASN A 158 -20.58 1.09 19.75
C ASN A 158 -21.30 0.72 18.44
N PRO A 159 -22.49 0.11 18.47
CA PRO A 159 -23.18 -0.39 17.26
C PRO A 159 -23.50 0.73 16.26
N HIS A 160 -23.65 1.97 16.71
CA HIS A 160 -23.91 3.14 15.87
C HIS A 160 -22.71 3.56 14.99
N LEU A 161 -21.48 3.17 15.36
CA LEU A 161 -20.25 3.46 14.60
C LEU A 161 -19.93 2.40 13.54
N LYS A 162 -20.60 1.24 13.58
CA LYS A 162 -20.48 0.17 12.59
C LYS A 162 -20.62 0.65 11.15
N LYS A 163 -21.52 1.62 10.90
CA LYS A 163 -21.75 2.23 9.57
C LYS A 163 -20.53 2.94 8.99
N ASN A 164 -19.55 3.31 9.83
CA ASN A 164 -18.32 3.93 9.40
C ASN A 164 -17.27 2.89 8.99
N VAL A 165 -17.50 1.59 9.25
CA VAL A 165 -16.58 0.53 8.81
C VAL A 165 -16.97 0.11 7.39
N LYS A 166 -16.09 0.36 6.42
CA LYS A 166 -16.29 0.05 5.00
C LYS A 166 -16.12 -1.43 4.71
N HIS A 167 -15.06 -2.03 5.23
CA HIS A 167 -14.65 -3.39 4.92
C HIS A 167 -13.79 -3.95 6.05
N ILE A 168 -13.88 -5.26 6.31
CA ILE A 168 -13.04 -5.99 7.26
C ILE A 168 -12.20 -7.01 6.49
N TYR A 169 -10.88 -6.95 6.65
CA TYR A 169 -9.94 -7.93 6.11
C TYR A 169 -9.41 -8.78 7.26
N ILE A 170 -9.53 -10.10 7.15
CA ILE A 170 -9.23 -11.04 8.23
C ILE A 170 -8.16 -12.03 7.77
N MET A 171 -7.08 -12.15 8.54
CA MET A 171 -6.19 -13.30 8.48
C MET A 171 -6.55 -14.26 9.62
N GLY A 172 -6.98 -15.46 9.27
CA GLY A 172 -7.32 -16.50 10.23
C GLY A 172 -8.35 -17.49 9.71
N GLY A 173 -8.62 -18.52 10.51
CA GLY A 173 -9.56 -19.59 10.17
C GLY A 173 -8.99 -20.64 9.22
N GLY A 174 -9.70 -21.75 9.09
CA GLY A 174 -9.40 -22.84 8.15
C GLY A 174 -10.71 -23.50 7.72
N VAL A 175 -11.24 -23.09 6.57
CA VAL A 175 -12.59 -23.49 6.13
C VAL A 175 -12.56 -24.90 5.57
N ARG A 176 -11.80 -25.07 4.49
CA ARG A 176 -11.58 -26.30 3.73
C ARG A 176 -10.10 -26.71 3.74
N SER A 177 -9.26 -26.10 4.59
CA SER A 177 -7.84 -26.45 4.75
C SER A 177 -7.67 -27.96 4.93
N GLN A 178 -6.77 -28.55 4.13
CA GLN A 178 -6.46 -29.99 4.16
C GLN A 178 -5.01 -30.28 4.59
N ASN A 179 -4.20 -29.25 4.86
CA ASN A 179 -2.75 -29.41 4.97
C ASN A 179 -2.13 -28.53 6.06
N PRO A 180 -2.08 -28.96 7.32
CA PRO A 180 -1.27 -28.30 8.34
C PRO A 180 0.20 -28.71 8.28
N THR A 181 1.02 -27.90 8.96
CA THR A 181 2.41 -28.16 9.35
C THR A 181 2.70 -29.62 9.71
N GLY A 182 3.79 -30.19 9.21
CA GLY A 182 4.26 -31.52 9.60
C GLY A 182 3.67 -32.69 8.82
N CYS A 183 3.28 -32.47 7.56
CA CYS A 183 2.89 -33.55 6.66
C CYS A 183 4.03 -34.20 5.91
N CYS A 184 4.16 -35.51 6.08
CA CYS A 184 5.12 -36.32 5.34
C CYS A 184 4.70 -36.45 3.87
N PRO A 185 5.63 -36.29 2.92
CA PRO A 185 5.37 -36.63 1.52
C PRO A 185 4.87 -38.07 1.40
N LYS A 186 3.99 -38.34 0.43
CA LYS A 186 3.31 -39.65 0.26
C LYS A 186 4.24 -40.88 0.20
N ASN A 187 5.55 -40.71 0.02
CA ASN A 187 6.54 -41.78 -0.17
C ASN A 187 7.73 -41.74 0.82
N ASP A 188 7.67 -40.96 1.90
CA ASP A 188 8.76 -40.92 2.90
C ASP A 188 8.43 -41.75 4.14
N THR A 189 9.10 -42.90 4.29
CA THR A 189 8.93 -43.83 5.42
C THR A 189 9.70 -43.41 6.68
N SER A 190 10.56 -42.40 6.60
CA SER A 190 11.35 -41.89 7.74
C SER A 190 10.61 -40.81 8.54
N CYS A 191 9.56 -40.24 7.95
CA CYS A 191 8.80 -39.15 8.51
C CYS A 191 7.59 -39.67 9.31
N VAL A 192 7.40 -39.14 10.53
CA VAL A 192 6.24 -39.45 11.39
C VAL A 192 5.23 -38.31 11.27
N PRO A 193 4.05 -38.52 10.63
CA PRO A 193 3.06 -37.46 10.48
C PRO A 193 2.50 -37.06 11.84
N ARG A 194 2.60 -35.78 12.21
CA ARG A 194 2.07 -35.30 13.50
C ARG A 194 0.70 -34.63 13.39
N GLN A 195 0.36 -33.96 12.27
CA GLN A 195 -0.86 -33.14 12.14
C GLN A 195 -1.54 -33.21 10.76
N CYS A 196 -1.40 -34.32 10.00
CA CYS A 196 -1.96 -34.36 8.65
C CYS A 196 -3.49 -34.39 8.55
N GLY A 197 -4.00 -33.59 7.61
CA GLY A 197 -5.42 -33.54 7.27
C GLY A 197 -6.29 -32.87 8.32
N ASP A 198 -5.72 -32.07 9.22
CA ASP A 198 -6.48 -31.21 10.13
C ASP A 198 -6.83 -29.88 9.43
N HIS A 199 -7.95 -29.26 9.80
CA HIS A 199 -8.35 -27.97 9.23
C HIS A 199 -7.63 -26.79 9.92
N GLY A 200 -7.31 -26.97 11.19
CA GLY A 200 -6.69 -25.98 12.06
C GLY A 200 -5.17 -26.06 12.12
N ASN A 201 -4.57 -25.18 12.94
CA ASN A 201 -3.11 -25.11 13.14
C ASN A 201 -2.69 -25.06 14.61
N MET A 202 -3.54 -25.47 15.56
CA MET A 202 -3.23 -25.49 17.00
C MET A 202 -2.01 -26.36 17.32
N PHE A 203 -1.11 -25.94 18.22
CA PHE A 203 0.11 -26.71 18.58
C PHE A 203 -0.09 -27.66 19.76
N THR A 204 -0.64 -27.15 20.86
CA THR A 204 -0.72 -27.89 22.13
C THR A 204 -2.06 -28.62 22.29
N THR A 205 -3.11 -28.17 21.61
CA THR A 205 -4.48 -28.68 21.76
C THR A 205 -5.05 -29.37 20.52
N TYR A 206 -4.26 -29.59 19.46
CA TYR A 206 -4.77 -30.20 18.21
C TYR A 206 -5.41 -31.58 18.40
N THR A 207 -4.90 -32.38 19.34
CA THR A 207 -5.49 -33.69 19.69
C THR A 207 -6.88 -33.58 20.32
N LYS A 208 -7.31 -32.38 20.72
CA LYS A 208 -8.63 -32.07 21.27
C LYS A 208 -9.48 -31.29 20.27
N ASN A 209 -8.86 -30.39 19.52
CA ASN A 209 -9.50 -29.54 18.53
C ASN A 209 -8.62 -29.42 17.28
N PRO A 210 -8.82 -30.32 16.29
CA PRO A 210 -8.09 -30.29 15.02
C PRO A 210 -8.65 -29.25 14.03
N HIS A 211 -9.68 -28.49 14.40
CA HIS A 211 -10.41 -27.64 13.46
C HIS A 211 -10.04 -26.16 13.57
N ALA A 212 -9.54 -25.73 14.71
CA ALA A 212 -9.37 -24.32 15.01
C ALA A 212 -8.05 -23.73 14.49
N GLU A 213 -8.13 -22.50 14.01
CA GLU A 213 -6.95 -21.65 13.76
C GLU A 213 -6.75 -20.71 14.96
N PHE A 214 -5.50 -20.40 15.32
CA PHE A 214 -5.14 -19.63 16.51
C PHE A 214 -5.86 -18.28 16.67
N ASN A 215 -5.95 -17.45 15.61
CA ASN A 215 -6.60 -16.15 15.70
C ASN A 215 -8.10 -16.27 15.94
N ILE A 216 -8.72 -17.33 15.41
CA ILE A 216 -10.15 -17.62 15.64
C ILE A 216 -10.38 -18.27 17.00
N TYR A 217 -9.52 -19.22 17.38
CA TYR A 217 -9.56 -19.93 18.66
C TYR A 217 -9.33 -18.99 19.84
N GLY A 218 -8.55 -17.92 19.68
CA GLY A 218 -8.26 -16.98 20.76
C GLY A 218 -9.50 -16.31 21.37
N ASP A 219 -10.58 -16.16 20.61
CA ASP A 219 -11.88 -15.67 21.08
C ASP A 219 -12.99 -16.03 20.07
N PRO A 220 -13.49 -17.28 20.08
CA PRO A 220 -14.44 -17.74 19.07
C PRO A 220 -15.73 -16.91 19.07
N PHE A 221 -16.19 -16.50 20.26
CA PHE A 221 -17.37 -15.64 20.39
C PHE A 221 -17.10 -14.25 19.81
N GLY A 222 -15.95 -13.64 20.10
CA GLY A 222 -15.55 -12.37 19.48
C GLY A 222 -15.51 -12.45 17.95
N VAL A 223 -14.96 -13.53 17.38
CA VAL A 223 -14.98 -13.72 15.93
C VAL A 223 -16.40 -13.86 15.39
N TYR A 224 -17.26 -14.64 16.07
CA TYR A 224 -18.67 -14.76 15.69
C TYR A 224 -19.35 -13.39 15.61
N GLN A 225 -19.13 -12.51 16.60
CA GLN A 225 -19.68 -11.14 16.57
C GLN A 225 -19.17 -10.32 15.38
N VAL A 226 -17.90 -10.50 14.98
CA VAL A 226 -17.33 -9.81 13.81
C VAL A 226 -17.91 -10.34 12.50
N PHE A 227 -18.00 -11.66 12.34
CA PHE A 227 -18.54 -12.30 11.13
C PHE A 227 -20.01 -11.93 10.92
N HIS A 228 -20.80 -12.01 12.00
CA HIS A 228 -22.22 -11.68 12.01
C HIS A 228 -22.50 -10.18 12.13
N SER A 229 -21.46 -9.35 12.02
CA SER A 229 -21.66 -7.91 11.95
C SER A 229 -22.42 -7.51 10.69
N GLY A 230 -22.33 -8.21 9.56
CA GLY A 230 -22.94 -7.71 8.30
C GLY A 230 -22.24 -6.49 7.70
N ILE A 231 -21.03 -6.18 8.18
CA ILE A 231 -20.05 -5.40 7.41
C ILE A 231 -19.43 -6.34 6.36
N PRO A 232 -19.09 -5.90 5.14
CA PRO A 232 -18.39 -6.72 4.16
C PRO A 232 -17.05 -7.29 4.69
N ILE A 233 -16.82 -8.59 4.48
CA ILE A 233 -15.65 -9.31 4.97
C ILE A 233 -14.89 -9.96 3.81
N THR A 234 -13.57 -9.81 3.82
CA THR A 234 -12.64 -10.66 3.08
C THR A 234 -11.83 -11.50 4.06
N LEU A 235 -11.89 -12.82 3.91
CA LEU A 235 -11.16 -13.79 4.72
C LEU A 235 -9.96 -14.34 3.94
N VAL A 236 -8.80 -14.37 4.59
CA VAL A 236 -7.59 -15.05 4.11
C VAL A 236 -7.26 -16.17 5.10
N PRO A 237 -7.85 -17.37 4.89
CA PRO A 237 -7.70 -18.49 5.81
C PRO A 237 -6.46 -19.33 5.50
N LEU A 238 -6.23 -20.32 6.37
CA LEU A 238 -5.19 -21.34 6.20
C LEU A 238 -5.26 -22.02 4.83
N ASP A 239 -6.46 -22.21 4.28
CA ASP A 239 -6.70 -22.77 2.96
C ASP A 239 -5.81 -22.14 1.88
N ALA A 240 -5.76 -20.80 1.85
CA ALA A 240 -4.96 -20.07 0.89
C ALA A 240 -3.53 -19.87 1.36
N THR A 241 -3.29 -19.57 2.63
CA THR A 241 -1.91 -19.31 3.10
C THR A 241 -1.03 -20.55 3.06
N ASN A 242 -1.62 -21.74 3.21
CA ASN A 242 -0.90 -23.02 3.06
C ASN A 242 -0.40 -23.26 1.61
N THR A 243 -0.81 -22.42 0.66
CA THR A 243 -0.35 -22.49 -0.74
C THR A 243 0.79 -21.52 -1.06
N ILE A 244 1.24 -20.73 -0.08
CA ILE A 244 2.34 -19.75 -0.19
C ILE A 244 3.36 -19.90 0.97
N PRO A 245 4.14 -21.00 0.98
CA PRO A 245 5.23 -21.15 1.94
C PRO A 245 6.36 -20.14 1.68
N ILE A 246 7.15 -19.85 2.71
CA ILE A 246 8.45 -19.18 2.57
C ILE A 246 9.41 -20.20 1.96
N THR A 247 9.62 -20.15 0.65
CA THR A 247 10.54 -21.07 -0.04
C THR A 247 11.99 -20.65 0.15
N GLU A 248 12.94 -21.58 -0.05
CA GLU A 248 14.37 -21.26 -0.02
C GLU A 248 14.72 -20.22 -1.11
N SER A 249 14.09 -20.30 -2.29
CA SER A 249 14.31 -19.33 -3.36
C SER A 249 13.80 -17.94 -2.99
N PHE A 250 12.61 -17.84 -2.38
CA PHE A 250 12.12 -16.58 -1.84
C PHE A 250 13.07 -16.02 -0.78
N PHE A 251 13.52 -16.86 0.16
CA PHE A 251 14.39 -16.41 1.24
C PHE A 251 15.71 -15.83 0.71
N LYS A 252 16.35 -16.50 -0.26
CA LYS A 252 17.57 -16.00 -0.92
C LYS A 252 17.31 -14.71 -1.70
N ALA A 253 16.22 -14.65 -2.46
CA ALA A 253 15.86 -13.43 -3.19
C ALA A 253 15.65 -12.25 -2.22
N PHE A 254 15.02 -12.48 -1.07
CA PHE A 254 14.84 -11.44 -0.05
C PHE A 254 16.15 -11.04 0.63
N GLU A 255 17.07 -11.99 0.86
CA GLU A 255 18.41 -11.70 1.37
C GLU A 255 19.19 -10.76 0.43
N GLU A 256 19.05 -10.97 -0.88
CA GLU A 256 19.67 -10.16 -1.94
C GLU A 256 18.98 -8.79 -2.13
N GLN A 257 17.69 -8.68 -1.78
CA GLN A 257 16.84 -7.52 -2.08
C GLN A 257 16.27 -6.85 -0.82
N GLN A 258 17.16 -6.31 0.01
CA GLN A 258 16.83 -5.58 1.25
C GLN A 258 17.42 -4.17 1.28
N SER A 259 17.09 -3.37 0.25
CA SER A 259 17.63 -2.01 0.07
C SER A 259 17.08 -0.96 1.04
N THR A 260 15.99 -1.25 1.76
CA THR A 260 15.36 -0.33 2.72
C THR A 260 15.48 -0.84 4.16
N TYR A 261 15.37 0.06 5.15
CA TYR A 261 15.41 -0.32 6.58
C TYR A 261 14.26 -1.26 6.95
N GLU A 262 13.08 -1.07 6.37
CA GLU A 262 11.91 -1.94 6.51
C GLU A 262 12.21 -3.36 6.00
N ALA A 263 12.82 -3.45 4.82
CA ALA A 263 13.17 -4.72 4.20
C ALA A 263 14.25 -5.45 5.02
N GLN A 264 15.25 -4.72 5.51
CA GLN A 264 16.31 -5.26 6.39
C GLN A 264 15.73 -5.79 7.70
N TYR A 265 14.88 -5.02 8.37
CA TYR A 265 14.24 -5.45 9.60
C TYR A 265 13.33 -6.67 9.38
N SER A 266 12.55 -6.67 8.29
CA SER A 266 11.70 -7.80 7.91
C SER A 266 12.52 -9.07 7.66
N PHE A 267 13.62 -8.94 6.89
CA PHE A 267 14.49 -10.05 6.56
C PHE A 267 15.20 -10.60 7.80
N GLN A 268 15.76 -9.75 8.66
CA GLN A 268 16.39 -10.21 9.91
C GLN A 268 15.39 -10.89 10.85
N SER A 269 14.16 -10.36 10.96
CA SER A 269 13.08 -11.02 11.72
C SER A 269 12.70 -12.39 11.12
N LEU A 270 12.73 -12.52 9.79
CA LEU A 270 12.49 -13.79 9.11
C LEU A 270 13.66 -14.77 9.28
N LYS A 271 14.89 -14.26 9.24
CA LYS A 271 16.13 -15.03 9.40
C LYS A 271 16.21 -15.66 10.79
N ILE A 272 15.87 -14.92 11.85
CA ILE A 272 15.75 -15.51 13.20
C ILE A 272 14.74 -16.63 13.22
N ALA A 273 13.54 -16.42 12.65
CA ALA A 273 12.52 -17.45 12.62
C ALA A 273 12.97 -18.71 11.86
N CYS A 274 13.81 -18.55 10.83
CA CYS A 274 14.45 -19.64 10.11
C CYS A 274 15.51 -20.35 10.96
N ASP A 275 16.44 -19.59 11.56
CA ASP A 275 17.57 -20.11 12.34
C ASP A 275 17.12 -20.81 13.63
N THR A 276 15.99 -20.41 14.20
CA THR A 276 15.40 -21.01 15.42
C THR A 276 14.25 -21.96 15.13
N TRP A 277 14.02 -22.35 13.87
CA TRP A 277 12.95 -23.30 13.55
C TRP A 277 13.23 -24.66 14.19
N PHE A 278 12.19 -25.35 14.64
CA PHE A 278 12.32 -26.54 15.48
C PHE A 278 12.75 -27.81 14.71
N ASP A 279 12.78 -27.74 13.37
CA ASP A 279 13.23 -28.80 12.46
C ASP A 279 13.82 -28.23 11.15
N ASP A 280 14.28 -29.11 10.26
CA ASP A 280 14.85 -28.73 8.96
C ASP A 280 13.78 -28.43 7.88
N GLN A 281 12.51 -28.28 8.26
CA GLN A 281 11.38 -28.10 7.34
C GLN A 281 10.87 -26.66 7.28
N PHE A 282 11.67 -25.66 7.71
CA PHE A 282 11.25 -24.25 7.68
C PHE A 282 10.69 -23.83 6.30
N TYR A 283 11.41 -24.15 5.22
CA TYR A 283 11.04 -23.73 3.87
C TYR A 283 9.80 -24.44 3.28
N THR A 284 9.27 -25.43 3.98
CA THR A 284 8.08 -26.20 3.56
C THR A 284 6.93 -26.06 4.56
N SER A 285 7.16 -25.46 5.73
CA SER A 285 6.21 -25.44 6.85
C SER A 285 5.98 -24.05 7.46
N TYR A 286 6.73 -23.02 7.04
CA TYR A 286 6.48 -21.62 7.36
C TYR A 286 5.76 -20.92 6.20
N PHE A 287 4.69 -20.17 6.46
CA PHE A 287 3.84 -19.57 5.41
C PHE A 287 3.73 -18.05 5.50
N MET A 288 3.45 -17.41 4.36
CA MET A 288 3.14 -15.98 4.29
C MET A 288 1.69 -15.75 4.74
N TRP A 289 1.44 -15.68 6.04
CA TRP A 289 0.11 -15.39 6.57
C TRP A 289 -0.25 -13.91 6.37
N ASP A 290 0.26 -13.05 7.24
CA ASP A 290 -0.18 -11.65 7.32
C ASP A 290 0.20 -10.85 6.07
N SER A 291 1.40 -11.08 5.51
CA SER A 291 1.86 -10.43 4.28
C SER A 291 1.00 -10.79 3.06
N PHE A 292 0.49 -12.02 2.98
CA PHE A 292 -0.42 -12.41 1.90
C PHE A 292 -1.78 -11.74 2.05
N MET A 293 -2.32 -11.65 3.27
CA MET A 293 -3.55 -10.91 3.51
C MET A 293 -3.42 -9.43 3.12
N SER A 294 -2.28 -8.81 3.44
CA SER A 294 -1.98 -7.44 3.02
C SER A 294 -2.01 -7.26 1.51
N GLY A 295 -1.37 -8.16 0.75
CA GLY A 295 -1.42 -8.14 -0.72
C GLY A 295 -2.84 -8.26 -1.26
N VAL A 296 -3.61 -9.23 -0.76
CA VAL A 296 -5.02 -9.44 -1.15
C VAL A 296 -5.85 -8.19 -0.88
N ALA A 297 -5.71 -7.59 0.32
CA ALA A 297 -6.46 -6.41 0.70
C ALA A 297 -6.09 -5.19 -0.16
N LEU A 298 -4.79 -4.95 -0.38
CA LEU A 298 -4.30 -3.85 -1.22
C LEU A 298 -4.81 -3.96 -2.66
N SER A 299 -4.83 -5.16 -3.25
CA SER A 299 -5.38 -5.38 -4.58
C SER A 299 -6.87 -5.03 -4.65
N ILE A 300 -7.67 -5.42 -3.65
CA ILE A 300 -9.10 -5.06 -3.56
C ILE A 300 -9.28 -3.56 -3.38
N MET A 301 -8.50 -2.93 -2.52
CA MET A 301 -8.57 -1.50 -2.26
C MET A 301 -8.20 -0.67 -3.50
N ARG A 302 -7.20 -1.12 -4.28
CA ARG A 302 -6.74 -0.46 -5.50
C ARG A 302 -7.72 -0.62 -6.66
N ASN A 303 -8.19 -1.85 -6.89
CA ASN A 303 -8.94 -2.20 -8.11
C ASN A 303 -10.46 -2.17 -7.90
N GLY A 304 -10.91 -2.00 -6.65
CA GLY A 304 -12.28 -2.30 -6.25
C GLY A 304 -12.55 -3.80 -6.21
N GLN A 305 -13.61 -4.19 -5.51
CA GLN A 305 -14.09 -5.57 -5.55
C GLN A 305 -14.74 -5.84 -6.91
N LYS A 306 -14.09 -6.64 -7.76
CA LYS A 306 -14.65 -7.01 -9.06
C LYS A 306 -15.72 -8.09 -8.88
N LEU A 307 -16.81 -7.98 -9.65
CA LEU A 307 -17.96 -8.91 -9.64
C LEU A 307 -17.59 -10.38 -9.93
N ASN A 308 -16.45 -10.62 -10.58
CA ASN A 308 -15.94 -11.96 -10.90
C ASN A 308 -14.99 -12.53 -9.83
N GLY A 309 -14.77 -11.85 -8.71
CA GLY A 309 -13.87 -12.30 -7.65
C GLY A 309 -12.38 -12.22 -7.99
N ASP A 310 -11.98 -11.46 -9.01
CA ASP A 310 -10.59 -11.40 -9.45
C ASP A 310 -9.72 -10.54 -8.50
N ASN A 311 -8.69 -11.15 -7.92
CA ASN A 311 -7.67 -10.53 -7.07
C ASN A 311 -6.27 -10.77 -7.66
N ASP A 312 -5.33 -9.83 -7.49
CA ASP A 312 -4.03 -9.96 -8.14
C ASP A 312 -3.20 -11.15 -7.62
N PHE A 313 -3.33 -11.45 -6.33
CA PHE A 313 -2.49 -12.40 -5.60
C PHE A 313 -3.21 -13.70 -5.26
N ALA A 314 -4.55 -13.71 -5.25
CA ALA A 314 -5.34 -14.84 -4.81
C ALA A 314 -6.45 -15.22 -5.78
N GLU A 315 -6.76 -16.51 -5.83
CA GLU A 315 -8.06 -16.99 -6.29
C GLU A 315 -9.08 -16.76 -5.16
N MET A 316 -10.24 -16.19 -5.49
CA MET A 316 -11.26 -15.84 -4.50
C MET A 316 -12.59 -16.56 -4.79
N GLU A 317 -13.30 -16.93 -3.73
CA GLU A 317 -14.62 -17.56 -3.79
C GLU A 317 -15.53 -16.92 -2.74
N VAL A 318 -16.82 -16.73 -3.04
CA VAL A 318 -17.80 -16.35 -2.01
C VAL A 318 -18.30 -17.62 -1.34
N MET A 319 -18.12 -17.72 -0.02
CA MET A 319 -18.52 -18.88 0.77
C MET A 319 -19.51 -18.48 1.87
N ASN A 320 -20.45 -19.38 2.18
CA ASN A 320 -21.37 -19.23 3.30
C ASN A 320 -20.76 -19.90 4.54
N ILE A 321 -20.28 -19.10 5.48
CA ILE A 321 -19.51 -19.58 6.64
C ILE A 321 -20.06 -19.04 7.96
N THR A 322 -19.78 -19.77 9.05
CA THR A 322 -20.00 -19.34 10.44
C THR A 322 -18.80 -19.74 11.30
N VAL A 323 -18.76 -19.30 12.56
CA VAL A 323 -17.74 -19.70 13.52
C VAL A 323 -18.38 -20.50 14.64
N VAL A 324 -17.88 -21.71 14.87
CA VAL A 324 -18.36 -22.55 15.98
C VAL A 324 -17.83 -21.97 17.29
N THR A 325 -18.73 -21.51 18.15
CA THR A 325 -18.36 -20.88 19.43
C THR A 325 -18.45 -21.83 20.62
N SER A 326 -19.18 -22.94 20.48
CA SER A 326 -19.36 -23.96 21.51
C SER A 326 -19.81 -25.28 20.89
N ASN A 327 -19.63 -26.38 21.62
CA ASN A 327 -19.84 -27.74 21.13
C ASN A 327 -21.18 -28.34 21.60
N GLU A 328 -21.82 -29.10 20.74
CA GLU A 328 -23.05 -29.83 21.07
C GLU A 328 -22.83 -30.89 22.18
N PRO A 329 -23.85 -31.20 22.99
CA PRO A 329 -25.24 -30.72 22.89
C PRO A 329 -25.45 -29.31 23.47
N TYR A 330 -26.22 -28.49 22.76
CA TYR A 330 -26.61 -27.15 23.21
C TYR A 330 -27.61 -27.18 24.37
N GLY A 331 -27.47 -26.26 25.32
CA GLY A 331 -28.36 -26.09 26.47
C GLY A 331 -28.02 -26.95 27.68
N VAL A 332 -27.00 -27.81 27.58
CA VAL A 332 -26.50 -28.62 28.69
C VAL A 332 -25.49 -27.80 29.51
N HIS A 333 -25.74 -27.70 30.81
CA HIS A 333 -24.87 -26.98 31.73
C HIS A 333 -23.89 -27.94 32.40
N ASP A 334 -22.63 -27.93 31.97
CA ASP A 334 -21.53 -28.69 32.57
C ASP A 334 -20.47 -27.81 33.26
N GLY A 335 -20.76 -26.51 33.39
CA GLY A 335 -19.86 -25.52 33.99
C GLY A 335 -18.74 -25.02 33.09
N SER A 336 -18.62 -25.52 31.85
CA SER A 336 -17.59 -25.08 30.91
C SER A 336 -17.87 -23.71 30.29
N ASN A 337 -19.15 -23.33 30.18
CA ASN A 337 -19.57 -22.16 29.41
C ASN A 337 -20.02 -21.01 30.32
N PRO A 338 -19.19 -19.96 30.49
CA PRO A 338 -19.46 -18.89 31.44
C PRO A 338 -20.51 -17.87 30.98
N PHE A 339 -21.07 -18.02 29.78
CA PHE A 339 -22.25 -17.25 29.37
C PHE A 339 -23.54 -17.76 30.03
N PHE A 340 -23.54 -19.01 30.48
CA PHE A 340 -24.67 -19.67 31.10
C PHE A 340 -24.26 -20.11 32.52
N ASP A 341 -24.20 -19.16 33.45
CA ASP A 341 -23.67 -19.34 34.81
C ASP A 341 -24.77 -19.55 35.88
N GLY A 342 -25.99 -19.87 35.46
CA GLY A 342 -27.12 -20.15 36.33
C GLY A 342 -27.99 -18.93 36.71
N HIS A 343 -27.63 -17.73 36.27
CA HIS A 343 -28.50 -16.55 36.43
C HIS A 343 -29.76 -16.64 35.54
N ALA A 344 -30.78 -15.83 35.87
CA ALA A 344 -32.08 -15.84 35.19
C ALA A 344 -31.98 -15.43 33.71
N SER A 345 -31.09 -14.48 33.39
CA SER A 345 -30.75 -14.08 32.03
C SER A 345 -29.30 -14.46 31.74
N PRO A 346 -29.02 -15.26 30.69
CA PRO A 346 -27.66 -15.51 30.24
C PRO A 346 -26.93 -14.22 29.85
N LYS A 347 -25.60 -14.19 29.96
CA LYS A 347 -24.79 -13.03 29.53
C LYS A 347 -25.08 -12.68 28.07
N PHE A 348 -25.13 -11.38 27.77
CA PHE A 348 -25.45 -10.84 26.45
C PHE A 348 -26.81 -11.28 25.88
N ASP A 349 -27.75 -11.66 26.75
CA ASP A 349 -29.09 -12.13 26.37
C ASP A 349 -29.06 -13.35 25.42
N LEU A 350 -28.03 -14.19 25.55
CA LEU A 350 -27.85 -15.36 24.69
C LEU A 350 -28.95 -16.39 24.92
N LEU A 351 -29.39 -17.02 23.82
CA LEU A 351 -30.45 -18.01 23.86
C LEU A 351 -29.97 -19.33 24.48
N LYS A 352 -30.63 -19.77 25.56
CA LYS A 352 -30.43 -21.12 26.12
C LYS A 352 -30.90 -22.18 25.13
N GLY A 353 -30.05 -23.14 24.81
CA GLY A 353 -30.28 -24.11 23.73
C GLY A 353 -29.86 -23.60 22.34
N GLY A 354 -29.39 -22.35 22.22
CA GLY A 354 -28.81 -21.81 20.99
C GLY A 354 -27.35 -22.24 20.78
N VAL A 355 -26.79 -21.84 19.63
CA VAL A 355 -25.45 -22.22 19.14
C VAL A 355 -24.28 -21.84 20.06
N HIS A 356 -24.52 -20.90 20.98
CA HIS A 356 -23.55 -20.46 21.98
C HIS A 356 -23.66 -21.20 23.32
N SER A 357 -24.65 -22.08 23.51
CA SER A 357 -24.98 -22.69 24.81
C SER A 357 -24.47 -24.11 25.00
N GLY A 358 -23.46 -24.49 24.22
CA GLY A 358 -22.81 -25.79 24.30
C GLY A 358 -21.61 -25.79 25.23
N HIS A 359 -20.86 -26.88 25.19
CA HIS A 359 -19.59 -27.02 25.91
C HIS A 359 -18.51 -26.12 25.29
N VAL A 360 -17.76 -25.41 26.13
CA VAL A 360 -16.67 -24.53 25.72
C VAL A 360 -15.36 -25.15 26.18
N GLN A 361 -14.41 -25.36 25.26
CA GLN A 361 -13.17 -26.07 25.58
C GLN A 361 -12.44 -25.41 26.77
N ILE A 362 -12.23 -26.18 27.84
CA ILE A 362 -11.70 -25.62 29.10
C ILE A 362 -10.17 -25.67 29.21
N GLY A 363 -9.49 -26.40 28.32
CA GLY A 363 -8.04 -26.48 28.28
C GLY A 363 -7.50 -27.65 27.46
N PHE A 364 -6.21 -27.97 27.65
CA PHE A 364 -5.53 -29.07 26.94
C PHE A 364 -5.94 -30.47 27.43
N ASN A 365 -6.30 -30.59 28.72
CA ASN A 365 -6.73 -31.84 29.36
C ASN A 365 -8.25 -32.02 29.36
N ASP A 366 -8.96 -31.26 28.52
CA ASP A 366 -10.41 -31.32 28.48
C ASP A 366 -10.90 -32.72 28.06
N SER A 367 -11.47 -33.44 29.03
CA SER A 367 -11.98 -34.79 28.85
C SER A 367 -13.20 -34.83 27.92
N PHE A 368 -13.97 -33.74 27.85
CA PHE A 368 -15.11 -33.65 26.95
C PHE A 368 -14.63 -33.73 25.50
N CYS A 369 -13.55 -33.04 25.17
CA CYS A 369 -12.99 -32.98 23.82
C CYS A 369 -12.35 -34.29 23.33
N VAL A 370 -12.28 -35.34 24.16
CA VAL A 370 -11.68 -36.62 23.79
C VAL A 370 -12.69 -37.53 23.09
N LEU A 371 -12.35 -37.99 21.89
CA LEU A 371 -13.11 -39.02 21.20
C LEU A 371 -12.72 -40.41 21.74
N LYS A 372 -13.68 -41.19 22.25
CA LYS A 372 -13.41 -42.56 22.73
C LYS A 372 -12.94 -43.44 21.55
N GLY A 373 -11.71 -43.95 21.62
CA GLY A 373 -11.14 -44.85 20.62
C GLY A 373 -10.53 -44.17 19.38
N GLY A 374 -10.44 -42.84 19.36
CA GLY A 374 -9.81 -42.06 18.27
C GLY A 374 -8.57 -41.28 18.73
N THR A 375 -7.71 -40.90 17.79
CA THR A 375 -6.53 -40.05 18.02
C THR A 375 -6.81 -38.56 17.85
N LYS A 376 -7.94 -38.20 17.19
CA LYS A 376 -8.39 -36.82 16.98
C LYS A 376 -9.54 -36.48 17.93
N GLY A 377 -9.51 -35.26 18.46
CA GLY A 377 -10.52 -34.75 19.38
C GLY A 377 -11.79 -34.31 18.67
N LYS A 378 -12.85 -34.09 19.45
CA LYS A 378 -14.19 -33.76 18.95
C LYS A 378 -14.57 -32.28 19.08
N CYS A 379 -13.75 -31.46 19.75
CA CYS A 379 -14.06 -30.05 19.96
C CYS A 379 -13.80 -29.24 18.69
N GLN A 380 -14.60 -28.20 18.50
CA GLN A 380 -14.65 -27.38 17.31
C GLN A 380 -14.68 -25.87 17.64
N ASP A 381 -14.41 -25.46 18.87
CA ASP A 381 -14.29 -24.05 19.26
C ASP A 381 -13.36 -23.32 18.28
N GLY A 382 -13.83 -22.24 17.69
CA GLY A 382 -13.07 -21.46 16.71
C GLY A 382 -12.95 -22.12 15.31
N TYR A 383 -13.70 -23.18 15.02
CA TYR A 383 -13.79 -23.72 13.67
C TYR A 383 -14.58 -22.78 12.76
N THR A 384 -13.95 -22.32 11.69
CA THR A 384 -14.60 -21.57 10.62
C THR A 384 -15.29 -22.56 9.68
N LYS A 385 -16.59 -22.77 9.88
CA LYS A 385 -17.33 -23.86 9.24
C LYS A 385 -18.18 -23.35 8.10
N GLU A 386 -18.12 -24.03 6.95
CA GLU A 386 -19.06 -23.81 5.86
C GLU A 386 -20.43 -24.39 6.23
N VAL A 387 -21.47 -23.57 6.08
CA VAL A 387 -22.83 -23.91 6.51
C VAL A 387 -23.86 -23.39 5.51
N GLN A 388 -24.96 -24.14 5.35
CA GLN A 388 -26.10 -23.78 4.51
C GLN A 388 -27.30 -23.60 5.46
N GLY A 389 -27.48 -22.40 6.02
CA GLY A 389 -28.50 -22.18 7.04
C GLY A 389 -28.64 -20.71 7.43
N PRO A 390 -29.62 -20.37 8.29
CA PRO A 390 -29.87 -18.98 8.69
C PRO A 390 -28.70 -18.35 9.46
N ASP A 391 -27.81 -19.17 10.02
CA ASP A 391 -26.58 -18.73 10.72
C ASP A 391 -25.37 -18.58 9.77
N SER A 392 -25.56 -18.67 8.45
CA SER A 392 -24.47 -18.51 7.49
C SER A 392 -24.26 -17.05 7.09
N VAL A 393 -23.00 -16.61 7.03
CA VAL A 393 -22.62 -15.30 6.48
C VAL A 393 -21.88 -15.52 5.16
N ALA A 394 -22.29 -14.79 4.12
CA ALA A 394 -21.58 -14.76 2.85
C ALA A 394 -20.30 -13.93 2.98
N VAL A 395 -19.14 -14.57 2.82
CA VAL A 395 -17.81 -13.97 2.97
C VAL A 395 -16.99 -14.20 1.71
N LEU A 396 -16.23 -13.20 1.27
CA LEU A 396 -15.27 -13.37 0.19
C LEU A 396 -14.00 -14.04 0.75
N VAL A 397 -13.71 -15.25 0.32
CA VAL A 397 -12.63 -16.09 0.86
C VAL A 397 -11.53 -16.27 -0.18
N ALA A 398 -10.28 -15.99 0.20
CA ALA A 398 -9.13 -16.41 -0.59
C ALA A 398 -9.00 -17.93 -0.47
N VAL A 399 -8.89 -18.63 -1.59
CA VAL A 399 -8.78 -20.12 -1.61
C VAL A 399 -7.38 -20.60 -1.94
N LYS A 400 -6.61 -19.80 -2.70
CA LYS A 400 -5.28 -20.18 -3.16
C LYS A 400 -4.47 -18.96 -3.58
N ALA A 401 -3.18 -18.95 -3.29
CA ALA A 401 -2.23 -17.98 -3.81
C ALA A 401 -1.96 -18.27 -5.29
N LYS A 402 -2.05 -17.23 -6.12
CA LYS A 402 -1.74 -17.32 -7.54
C LYS A 402 -0.22 -17.54 -7.72
N PRO A 403 0.20 -18.42 -8.64
CA PRO A 403 1.61 -18.57 -8.96
C PRO A 403 2.18 -17.25 -9.48
N ASN A 404 3.49 -17.07 -9.35
CA ASN A 404 4.13 -15.91 -9.98
C ASN A 404 3.84 -15.96 -11.47
N ARG A 405 3.24 -14.90 -11.99
CA ARG A 405 2.87 -14.87 -13.40
C ARG A 405 4.12 -14.79 -14.30
N ASN A 406 5.29 -14.37 -13.78
CA ASN A 406 6.59 -14.49 -14.45
C ASN A 406 7.22 -15.86 -14.14
N VAL A 407 7.13 -16.79 -15.10
CA VAL A 407 7.67 -18.16 -15.00
C VAL A 407 9.20 -18.20 -14.82
N LYS A 408 9.90 -17.11 -15.16
CA LYS A 408 11.35 -16.98 -14.97
C LYS A 408 11.73 -16.33 -13.64
N SER A 409 10.76 -15.83 -12.87
CA SER A 409 11.03 -15.22 -11.57
C SER A 409 11.62 -16.26 -10.62
N PRO A 410 12.60 -15.90 -9.78
CA PRO A 410 13.04 -16.76 -8.68
C PRO A 410 11.94 -16.95 -7.62
N LEU A 411 10.90 -16.09 -7.64
CA LEU A 411 9.75 -16.15 -6.75
C LEU A 411 8.66 -17.04 -7.37
N ASP A 412 8.15 -18.01 -6.62
CA ASP A 412 7.17 -18.98 -7.12
C ASP A 412 5.71 -18.53 -6.97
N ARG A 413 5.46 -17.46 -6.21
CA ARG A 413 4.16 -16.80 -6.03
C ARG A 413 4.19 -15.35 -6.47
N GLU A 414 3.01 -14.79 -6.73
CA GLU A 414 2.85 -13.40 -7.16
C GLU A 414 3.16 -12.42 -6.01
N PHE A 415 3.91 -11.35 -6.30
CA PHE A 415 4.30 -10.33 -5.32
C PHE A 415 4.01 -8.92 -5.87
N PHE A 416 3.75 -7.99 -4.95
CA PHE A 416 3.57 -6.58 -5.31
C PHE A 416 4.94 -5.94 -5.43
N ASP A 417 5.33 -5.54 -6.65
CA ASP A 417 6.60 -4.88 -6.92
C ASP A 417 6.51 -3.37 -6.63
N HIS A 418 5.88 -2.58 -7.51
CA HIS A 418 5.90 -1.12 -7.41
C HIS A 418 4.60 -0.46 -7.92
N PHE A 419 4.32 0.77 -7.46
CA PHE A 419 3.23 1.62 -7.99
C PHE A 419 3.70 2.55 -9.12
N LEU A 420 4.99 2.88 -9.15
CA LEU A 420 5.63 3.72 -10.16
C LEU A 420 6.82 2.95 -10.73
N GLU A 421 6.70 2.54 -12.00
CA GLU A 421 7.67 1.66 -12.66
C GLU A 421 8.92 2.39 -13.16
N GLY A 422 8.83 3.71 -13.41
CA GLY A 422 9.96 4.49 -13.88
C GLY A 422 9.61 5.92 -14.28
N ILE A 423 10.65 6.73 -14.46
CA ILE A 423 10.55 8.15 -14.88
C ILE A 423 11.33 8.35 -16.18
N LEU A 424 10.65 8.84 -17.22
CA LEU A 424 11.24 9.11 -18.52
C LEU A 424 11.36 10.63 -18.76
N VAL A 425 12.58 11.15 -18.67
CA VAL A 425 12.86 12.59 -18.80
C VAL A 425 12.97 12.98 -20.27
N SER A 426 12.22 13.98 -20.73
CA SER A 426 12.33 14.50 -22.11
C SER A 426 13.52 15.46 -22.23
N GLY A 427 14.54 15.08 -23.00
CA GLY A 427 15.75 15.89 -23.18
C GLY A 427 15.55 17.13 -24.07
N ASN A 428 14.48 17.18 -24.87
CA ASN A 428 14.12 18.33 -25.71
C ASN A 428 13.09 19.28 -25.05
N GLY A 429 12.89 19.14 -23.74
CA GLY A 429 12.07 20.03 -22.91
C GLY A 429 12.91 20.96 -22.02
N TRP A 430 12.34 21.41 -20.90
CA TRP A 430 13.02 22.25 -19.90
C TRP A 430 14.05 21.50 -19.05
N ALA A 431 14.06 20.17 -19.12
CA ALA A 431 14.98 19.35 -18.36
C ALA A 431 16.41 19.45 -18.94
N ASN A 432 17.37 19.56 -18.03
CA ASN A 432 18.80 19.50 -18.32
C ASN A 432 19.44 18.36 -17.48
N PRO A 433 20.73 18.05 -17.66
CA PRO A 433 21.39 17.01 -16.86
C PRO A 433 21.25 17.19 -15.34
N ALA A 434 21.29 18.44 -14.86
CA ALA A 434 21.11 18.76 -13.44
C ALA A 434 19.69 18.40 -12.92
N THR A 435 18.69 18.37 -13.81
CA THR A 435 17.33 17.92 -13.48
C THR A 435 17.30 16.45 -13.04
N VAL A 436 18.17 15.60 -13.62
CA VAL A 436 18.26 14.18 -13.24
C VAL A 436 18.74 14.05 -11.80
N ASP A 437 19.71 14.86 -11.37
CA ASP A 437 20.17 14.89 -9.98
C ASP A 437 19.08 15.33 -9.01
N VAL A 438 18.24 16.31 -9.40
CA VAL A 438 17.09 16.73 -8.59
C VAL A 438 16.06 15.61 -8.47
N ILE A 439 15.78 14.88 -9.55
CA ILE A 439 14.88 13.72 -9.51
C ILE A 439 15.44 12.67 -8.54
N TYR A 440 16.75 12.37 -8.59
CA TYR A 440 17.37 11.45 -7.64
C TYR A 440 17.28 11.95 -6.20
N ASP A 441 17.54 13.23 -5.94
CA ASP A 441 17.43 13.81 -4.59
C ASP A 441 15.99 13.78 -4.06
N VAL A 442 14.98 14.00 -4.91
CA VAL A 442 13.56 13.84 -4.55
C VAL A 442 13.22 12.37 -4.29
N LEU A 443 13.65 11.44 -5.14
CA LEU A 443 13.42 10.00 -4.92
C LEU A 443 14.07 9.54 -3.62
N HIS A 444 15.29 10.01 -3.34
CA HIS A 444 15.99 9.71 -2.09
C HIS A 444 15.29 10.29 -0.87
N MET A 445 14.76 11.52 -0.97
CA MET A 445 13.89 12.10 0.07
C MET A 445 12.69 11.21 0.38
N MET A 446 12.08 10.62 -0.65
CA MET A 446 10.96 9.67 -0.51
C MET A 446 11.38 8.24 -0.15
N GLY A 447 12.68 7.93 -0.04
CA GLY A 447 13.16 6.56 0.15
C GLY A 447 12.94 5.63 -1.05
N ARG A 448 12.88 6.20 -2.27
CA ARG A 448 12.53 5.52 -3.53
C ARG A 448 13.66 5.47 -4.56
N ASP A 449 14.88 5.21 -4.08
CA ASP A 449 16.05 5.07 -4.95
C ASP A 449 15.95 3.86 -5.92
N ASP A 450 14.97 2.97 -5.73
CA ASP A 450 14.63 1.84 -6.59
C ASP A 450 14.11 2.26 -7.99
N ILE A 451 13.50 3.44 -8.11
CA ILE A 451 12.80 3.82 -9.35
C ILE A 451 13.82 4.14 -10.47
N PRO A 452 13.75 3.47 -11.64
CA PRO A 452 14.65 3.76 -12.75
C PRO A 452 14.31 5.11 -13.40
N VAL A 453 15.34 5.86 -13.79
CA VAL A 453 15.20 7.17 -14.43
C VAL A 453 15.97 7.15 -15.75
N GLY A 454 15.27 7.40 -16.85
CA GLY A 454 15.83 7.38 -18.19
C GLY A 454 15.81 8.76 -18.85
N LEU A 455 16.92 9.16 -19.50
CA LEU A 455 17.02 10.42 -20.22
C LEU A 455 16.71 10.22 -21.72
N GLY A 456 15.77 11.00 -22.23
CA GLY A 456 15.35 11.02 -23.63
C GLY A 456 16.28 11.81 -24.54
N LYS A 457 15.98 11.80 -25.85
CA LYS A 457 16.74 12.59 -26.83
C LYS A 457 16.58 14.09 -26.59
N ILE A 458 17.64 14.84 -26.89
CA ILE A 458 17.67 16.31 -26.81
C ILE A 458 17.09 17.00 -28.05
N THR A 459 16.79 16.24 -29.10
CA THR A 459 16.24 16.73 -30.37
C THR A 459 14.81 16.23 -30.57
N ALA A 460 14.01 17.05 -31.25
CA ALA A 460 12.68 16.67 -31.70
C ALA A 460 12.76 15.55 -32.77
N LEU A 461 11.69 14.78 -32.89
CA LEU A 461 11.58 13.68 -33.84
C LEU A 461 11.80 14.17 -35.28
N ARG A 462 12.70 13.48 -36.01
CA ARG A 462 13.08 13.77 -37.41
C ARG A 462 13.70 15.16 -37.66
N ALA A 463 14.13 15.87 -36.62
CA ALA A 463 15.05 17.00 -36.80
C ALA A 463 16.45 16.48 -37.19
N PRO A 464 17.22 17.19 -38.05
CA PRO A 464 18.61 16.83 -38.32
C PRO A 464 19.41 16.72 -37.00
N ASP A 465 20.47 15.93 -36.95
CA ASP A 465 21.29 15.74 -35.72
C ASP A 465 21.90 17.06 -35.15
N LEU A 466 21.84 18.17 -35.92
CA LEU A 466 22.24 19.53 -35.52
C LEU A 466 21.05 20.50 -35.30
N GLY A 467 19.81 20.05 -35.45
CA GLY A 467 18.59 20.85 -35.51
C GLY A 467 17.93 21.08 -34.15
N CYS A 468 18.48 21.97 -33.33
CA CYS A 468 17.84 22.42 -32.08
C CYS A 468 16.75 23.50 -32.30
N GLU A 469 16.07 23.53 -33.46
CA GLU A 469 15.23 24.66 -33.87
C GLU A 469 14.08 24.93 -32.90
N TYR A 470 13.35 23.89 -32.47
CA TYR A 470 12.25 24.03 -31.51
C TYR A 470 12.73 24.27 -30.08
N VAL A 471 13.83 23.63 -29.66
CA VAL A 471 14.41 23.82 -28.32
C VAL A 471 14.88 25.27 -28.12
N LYS A 472 15.26 26.00 -29.17
CA LYS A 472 15.56 27.45 -29.09
C LYS A 472 14.37 28.30 -28.64
N ALA A 473 13.14 27.79 -28.72
CA ALA A 473 11.99 28.45 -28.13
C ALA A 473 12.00 28.40 -26.60
N ILE A 474 12.83 27.55 -25.98
CA ILE A 474 13.13 27.61 -24.55
C ILE A 474 14.29 28.60 -24.36
N PRO A 475 14.08 29.73 -23.68
CA PRO A 475 15.14 30.71 -23.42
C PRO A 475 16.33 30.11 -22.65
N HIS A 476 17.55 30.52 -22.97
CA HIS A 476 18.71 30.19 -22.13
C HIS A 476 18.80 31.05 -20.84
N GLY A 477 18.05 32.15 -20.78
CA GLY A 477 17.92 33.02 -19.60
C GLY A 477 16.61 32.79 -18.82
N SER A 478 16.19 33.78 -18.04
CA SER A 478 14.86 33.78 -17.40
C SER A 478 13.78 33.55 -18.45
N GLY A 479 12.97 32.50 -18.28
CA GLY A 479 12.18 31.97 -19.40
C GLY A 479 12.37 30.49 -19.70
N GLY A 480 13.56 29.92 -19.43
CA GLY A 480 13.90 28.57 -19.86
C GLY A 480 14.95 27.89 -18.99
N PHE A 481 16.12 27.50 -19.52
CA PHE A 481 17.08 26.68 -18.75
C PHE A 481 17.56 27.35 -17.45
N LEU A 482 17.65 28.69 -17.42
CA LEU A 482 17.96 29.43 -16.20
C LEU A 482 16.84 29.33 -15.16
N ASP A 483 15.57 29.12 -15.54
CA ASP A 483 14.51 28.88 -14.57
C ASP A 483 14.75 27.52 -13.89
N THR A 484 15.10 26.49 -14.66
CA THR A 484 15.55 25.19 -14.16
C THR A 484 16.78 25.34 -13.24
N ASP A 485 17.77 26.15 -13.62
CA ASP A 485 18.99 26.38 -12.83
C ASP A 485 18.76 27.26 -11.59
N THR A 486 17.83 28.21 -11.64
CA THR A 486 17.45 29.05 -10.49
C THR A 486 16.73 28.20 -9.46
N LEU A 487 15.90 27.25 -9.91
CA LEU A 487 15.24 26.27 -9.06
C LEU A 487 16.21 25.16 -8.57
N PHE A 488 17.26 24.85 -9.33
CA PHE A 488 18.34 23.94 -8.89
C PHE A 488 19.04 24.44 -7.61
N GLY A 489 19.12 25.76 -7.41
CA GLY A 489 19.60 26.33 -6.15
C GLY A 489 18.77 25.90 -4.93
N LEU A 490 17.46 25.73 -5.08
CA LEU A 490 16.56 25.25 -4.02
C LEU A 490 16.72 23.74 -3.79
N ALA A 491 17.11 22.96 -4.80
CA ALA A 491 17.37 21.53 -4.64
C ALA A 491 18.53 21.24 -3.66
N ARG A 492 19.36 22.23 -3.30
CA ARG A 492 20.38 22.08 -2.25
C ARG A 492 19.79 21.81 -0.85
N VAL A 493 18.50 22.06 -0.63
CA VAL A 493 17.82 21.73 0.63
C VAL A 493 17.37 20.27 0.68
N LEU A 494 17.27 19.60 -0.47
CA LEU A 494 16.93 18.19 -0.56
C LEU A 494 18.10 17.33 -0.06
N PRO A 495 17.82 16.16 0.54
CA PRO A 495 18.87 15.20 0.85
C PRO A 495 19.59 14.76 -0.43
N ARG A 496 20.86 14.39 -0.30
CA ARG A 496 21.70 13.98 -1.40
C ARG A 496 21.56 12.48 -1.65
N SER A 497 20.98 12.13 -2.79
CA SER A 497 20.98 10.76 -3.29
C SER A 497 22.41 10.25 -3.52
N PRO A 498 22.66 8.94 -3.30
CA PRO A 498 23.87 8.28 -3.78
C PRO A 498 23.93 8.19 -5.31
N ARG A 499 22.79 8.34 -6.01
CA ARG A 499 22.71 8.36 -7.47
C ARG A 499 23.03 9.76 -7.99
N ARG A 500 23.79 9.83 -9.09
CA ARG A 500 24.14 11.08 -9.79
C ARG A 500 24.13 10.91 -11.29
N TYR A 501 23.85 12.01 -11.98
CA TYR A 501 24.05 12.11 -13.42
C TYR A 501 25.51 11.83 -13.75
N THR A 502 25.71 10.91 -14.69
CA THR A 502 26.95 10.14 -14.80
C THR A 502 28.10 10.86 -15.49
N ALA A 503 27.92 12.10 -15.97
CA ALA A 503 29.03 12.90 -16.48
C ALA A 503 30.12 13.14 -15.42
N GLU A 504 29.79 13.12 -14.12
CA GLU A 504 30.77 13.16 -13.01
C GLU A 504 31.41 11.80 -12.71
N ASN A 505 30.64 10.70 -12.80
CA ASN A 505 31.12 9.35 -12.48
C ASN A 505 32.07 8.79 -13.55
N SER A 506 31.82 9.04 -14.85
CA SER A 506 32.72 8.60 -15.92
C SER A 506 34.13 9.21 -15.77
N VAL A 507 34.23 10.44 -15.26
CA VAL A 507 35.51 11.13 -14.98
C VAL A 507 36.24 10.50 -13.79
N LYS A 508 35.52 10.11 -12.72
CA LYS A 508 36.10 9.47 -11.53
C LYS A 508 36.72 8.09 -11.80
N TYR A 509 36.21 7.36 -12.79
CA TYR A 509 36.66 6.00 -13.13
C TYR A 509 37.42 5.90 -14.48
N GLY A 510 37.74 7.02 -15.11
CA GLY A 510 38.48 7.06 -16.39
C GLY A 510 37.74 6.42 -17.57
N ALA A 511 36.41 6.29 -17.47
CA ALA A 511 35.59 5.69 -18.50
C ALA A 511 35.31 6.72 -19.62
N PRO A 512 35.46 6.35 -20.92
CA PRO A 512 35.04 7.21 -22.02
C PRO A 512 33.57 7.61 -21.87
N ARG A 513 33.19 8.80 -22.35
CA ARG A 513 31.77 9.23 -22.45
C ARG A 513 30.95 8.41 -23.47
N ASP A 514 31.54 7.34 -24.02
CA ASP A 514 30.96 6.57 -25.11
C ASP A 514 30.20 5.33 -24.63
N THR A 515 29.49 4.75 -25.58
CA THR A 515 28.47 3.70 -25.42
C THR A 515 29.01 2.32 -25.03
N ALA A 516 30.32 2.16 -24.80
CA ALA A 516 30.95 0.86 -24.60
C ALA A 516 30.66 0.23 -23.22
N ARG A 517 30.20 1.01 -22.24
CA ARG A 517 29.81 0.55 -20.89
C ARG A 517 28.48 1.19 -20.44
N PRO A 518 27.33 0.64 -20.89
CA PRO A 518 26.01 1.16 -20.56
C PRO A 518 25.75 1.33 -19.05
N GLU A 519 26.36 0.47 -18.24
CA GLU A 519 26.29 0.49 -16.77
C GLU A 519 26.97 1.71 -16.11
N LEU A 520 27.81 2.44 -16.85
CA LEU A 520 28.56 3.61 -16.36
C LEU A 520 28.01 4.94 -16.89
N ARG A 521 26.88 4.94 -17.61
CA ARG A 521 26.24 6.15 -18.14
C ARG A 521 24.79 6.29 -17.68
N GLN A 522 24.19 7.43 -17.97
CA GLN A 522 22.79 7.67 -17.65
C GLN A 522 21.95 6.74 -18.55
N PRO A 523 21.04 5.94 -17.98
CA PRO A 523 20.13 5.13 -18.78
C PRO A 523 19.32 5.99 -19.75
N LEU A 524 19.08 5.49 -20.97
CA LEU A 524 18.21 6.17 -21.92
C LEU A 524 16.75 5.92 -21.57
N ALA A 525 15.88 6.88 -21.87
CA ALA A 525 14.43 6.72 -21.67
C ALA A 525 13.88 5.47 -22.37
N PHE A 526 14.38 5.16 -23.57
CA PHE A 526 13.96 3.97 -24.30
C PHE A 526 14.46 2.67 -23.65
N GLU A 527 15.65 2.67 -23.04
CA GLU A 527 16.19 1.50 -22.32
C GLU A 527 15.38 1.21 -21.06
N VAL A 528 15.06 2.26 -20.30
CA VAL A 528 14.19 2.15 -19.13
C VAL A 528 12.81 1.63 -19.54
N TRP A 529 12.23 2.14 -20.63
CA TRP A 529 10.98 1.60 -21.19
C TRP A 529 11.09 0.12 -21.56
N GLN A 530 12.16 -0.27 -22.26
CA GLN A 530 12.35 -1.67 -22.66
C GLN A 530 12.45 -2.59 -21.46
N HIS A 531 13.21 -2.17 -20.44
CA HIS A 531 13.34 -2.91 -19.19
C HIS A 531 11.99 -3.08 -18.50
N ILE A 532 11.26 -1.98 -18.29
CA ILE A 532 9.91 -2.01 -17.71
C ILE A 532 9.01 -2.95 -18.53
N ARG A 533 8.95 -2.79 -19.85
CA ARG A 533 8.11 -3.64 -20.72
C ARG A 533 8.49 -5.12 -20.66
N GLU A 534 9.77 -5.42 -20.52
CA GLU A 534 10.26 -6.81 -20.42
C GLU A 534 9.90 -7.46 -19.09
N GLU A 535 9.69 -6.66 -18.05
CA GLU A 535 9.21 -7.12 -16.74
C GLU A 535 7.68 -7.25 -16.68
N LEU A 536 6.96 -6.53 -17.54
CA LEU A 536 5.50 -6.63 -17.63
C LEU A 536 5.02 -7.96 -18.21
N LYS A 537 3.91 -8.45 -17.67
CA LYS A 537 3.23 -9.64 -18.19
C LYS A 537 2.36 -9.29 -19.39
N PRO A 538 1.97 -10.28 -20.23
CA PRO A 538 1.08 -10.05 -21.37
C PRO A 538 -0.27 -9.39 -21.02
N THR A 539 -0.76 -9.61 -19.79
CA THR A 539 -2.00 -9.01 -19.28
C THR A 539 -1.79 -7.64 -18.63
N ASP A 540 -0.57 -7.35 -18.19
CA ASP A 540 -0.29 -6.13 -17.47
C ASP A 540 -0.41 -4.96 -18.43
N LYS A 541 -0.87 -3.83 -17.89
CA LYS A 541 -0.98 -2.61 -18.64
C LYS A 541 -0.35 -1.46 -17.88
N ILE A 542 0.18 -0.51 -18.64
CA ILE A 542 0.76 0.72 -18.09
C ILE A 542 -0.14 1.90 -18.39
N THR A 543 -0.36 2.73 -17.37
CA THR A 543 -0.86 4.08 -17.55
C THR A 543 0.30 5.05 -17.61
N ILE A 544 0.34 5.89 -18.65
CA ILE A 544 1.39 6.91 -18.82
C ILE A 544 0.82 8.28 -18.46
N LEU A 545 1.55 9.06 -17.66
CA LEU A 545 1.32 10.49 -17.48
C LEU A 545 2.51 11.25 -18.09
N THR A 546 2.23 12.22 -18.96
CA THR A 546 3.25 13.06 -19.57
C THR A 546 2.93 14.54 -19.38
N ASN A 547 3.94 15.29 -18.93
CA ASN A 547 3.95 16.73 -18.68
C ASN A 547 5.12 17.41 -19.41
N GLY A 548 5.58 16.79 -20.50
CA GLY A 548 6.65 17.29 -21.35
C GLY A 548 6.42 16.94 -22.82
N PRO A 549 7.37 17.30 -23.71
CA PRO A 549 7.30 16.96 -25.13
C PRO A 549 7.12 15.46 -25.33
N LEU A 550 6.28 15.10 -26.31
CA LEU A 550 5.84 13.72 -26.56
C LEU A 550 6.89 12.84 -27.26
N THR A 551 8.12 13.34 -27.40
CA THR A 551 9.26 12.71 -28.09
C THR A 551 9.53 11.29 -27.60
N ASN A 552 9.57 11.09 -26.28
CA ASN A 552 9.84 9.77 -25.69
C ASN A 552 8.73 8.78 -26.04
N ILE A 553 7.47 9.20 -25.92
CA ILE A 553 6.31 8.36 -26.24
C ILE A 553 6.26 8.05 -27.73
N ALA A 554 6.50 9.04 -28.59
CA ALA A 554 6.57 8.84 -30.03
C ALA A 554 7.68 7.84 -30.40
N ASN A 555 8.88 7.98 -29.81
CA ASN A 555 9.96 7.01 -30.03
C ASN A 555 9.57 5.61 -29.58
N ILE A 556 8.88 5.47 -28.44
CA ILE A 556 8.36 4.20 -27.94
C ILE A 556 7.39 3.57 -28.94
N ILE A 557 6.31 4.26 -29.30
CA ILE A 557 5.28 3.68 -30.20
C ILE A 557 5.80 3.42 -31.61
N LEU A 558 6.78 4.21 -32.09
CA LEU A 558 7.36 4.03 -33.42
C LEU A 558 8.42 2.92 -33.48
N SER A 559 9.11 2.65 -32.37
CA SER A 559 10.22 1.69 -32.34
C SER A 559 9.82 0.35 -31.74
N ASP A 560 8.80 0.32 -30.88
CA ASP A 560 8.35 -0.86 -30.16
C ASP A 560 6.93 -1.26 -30.57
N THR A 561 6.86 -2.24 -31.46
CA THR A 561 5.59 -2.79 -31.99
C THR A 561 4.63 -3.33 -30.93
N LYS A 562 5.09 -3.58 -29.69
CA LYS A 562 4.24 -4.07 -28.60
C LYS A 562 3.72 -2.94 -27.71
N ALA A 563 4.22 -1.72 -27.84
CA ALA A 563 3.92 -0.63 -26.92
C ALA A 563 2.42 -0.33 -26.82
N GLU A 564 1.72 -0.20 -27.95
CA GLU A 564 0.28 0.10 -27.96
C GLU A 564 -0.57 -1.00 -27.32
N SER A 565 -0.10 -2.25 -27.34
CA SER A 565 -0.80 -3.36 -26.68
C SER A 565 -0.63 -3.34 -25.16
N VAL A 566 0.43 -2.71 -24.66
CA VAL A 566 0.80 -2.67 -23.23
C VAL A 566 0.29 -1.39 -22.57
N ILE A 567 0.21 -0.28 -23.30
CA ILE A 567 -0.27 0.99 -22.75
C ILE A 567 -1.79 0.93 -22.64
N GLU A 568 -2.34 0.95 -21.41
CA GLU A 568 -3.80 0.99 -21.19
C GLU A 568 -4.36 2.34 -21.62
N ARG A 569 -3.71 3.41 -21.17
CA ARG A 569 -4.16 4.78 -21.33
C ARG A 569 -3.01 5.76 -21.15
N ILE A 570 -3.14 6.93 -21.75
CA ILE A 570 -2.19 8.03 -21.59
C ILE A 570 -2.90 9.32 -21.19
N PHE A 571 -2.39 9.98 -20.16
CA PHE A 571 -2.75 11.33 -19.75
C PHE A 571 -1.73 12.30 -20.28
N ILE A 572 -2.16 13.20 -21.16
CA ILE A 572 -1.29 14.20 -21.80
C ILE A 572 -1.60 15.57 -21.21
N VAL A 573 -0.67 16.12 -20.44
CA VAL A 573 -0.71 17.51 -19.99
C VAL A 573 -0.07 18.38 -21.07
N GLY A 574 -0.91 19.12 -21.77
CA GLY A 574 -0.51 19.92 -22.92
C GLY A 574 -1.63 20.04 -23.93
N SER A 575 -1.31 20.60 -25.10
CA SER A 575 -2.25 21.01 -26.14
C SER A 575 -3.04 22.30 -25.83
N HIS A 576 -3.34 23.04 -26.90
CA HIS A 576 -4.27 24.15 -26.90
C HIS A 576 -5.36 23.92 -27.94
N LEU A 577 -6.59 23.72 -27.48
CA LEU A 577 -7.78 23.63 -28.32
C LEU A 577 -8.39 25.02 -28.46
N ALA A 578 -8.15 25.68 -29.59
CA ALA A 578 -8.69 27.00 -29.85
C ALA A 578 -10.23 26.98 -29.89
N GLY A 579 -10.85 27.42 -28.80
CA GLY A 579 -12.27 27.77 -28.73
C GLY A 579 -12.44 29.24 -29.06
N GLY A 580 -13.36 29.59 -29.96
CA GLY A 580 -13.57 30.97 -30.41
C GLY A 580 -13.84 31.91 -29.23
N ASN A 581 -12.81 32.66 -28.81
CA ASN A 581 -12.82 33.91 -28.03
C ASN A 581 -11.38 34.33 -27.65
N GLY A 582 -10.51 34.51 -28.65
CA GLY A 582 -9.20 35.16 -28.45
C GLY A 582 -8.20 34.44 -27.55
N ASP A 583 -8.47 33.20 -27.11
CA ASP A 583 -7.57 32.46 -26.23
C ASP A 583 -6.36 31.93 -26.99
N GLY A 584 -5.17 32.44 -26.64
CA GLY A 584 -3.90 32.10 -27.29
C GLY A 584 -3.19 30.92 -26.62
N GLY A 585 -2.26 30.30 -27.34
CA GLY A 585 -1.32 29.34 -26.80
C GLY A 585 -0.34 29.96 -25.80
N ASN A 586 0.57 29.15 -25.24
CA ASN A 586 1.56 29.61 -24.25
C ASN A 586 2.99 29.76 -24.81
N VAL A 587 3.24 29.49 -26.11
CA VAL A 587 4.56 29.62 -26.76
C VAL A 587 4.96 31.10 -26.95
N PHE A 588 5.35 31.77 -25.87
CA PHE A 588 5.56 33.23 -25.86
C PHE A 588 6.84 33.70 -26.57
N THR A 589 7.80 32.80 -26.80
CA THR A 589 9.11 33.10 -27.40
C THR A 589 9.11 33.06 -28.92
N VAL A 590 8.03 32.56 -29.53
CA VAL A 590 7.86 32.45 -30.98
C VAL A 590 6.60 33.23 -31.37
N PRO A 591 6.68 34.57 -31.54
CA PRO A 591 5.49 35.42 -31.73
C PRO A 591 4.64 35.07 -32.96
N SER A 592 5.24 34.39 -33.95
CA SER A 592 4.54 33.87 -35.13
C SER A 592 3.61 32.71 -34.82
N ASN A 593 3.81 31.99 -33.70
CA ASN A 593 2.99 30.87 -33.26
C ASN A 593 2.09 31.27 -32.09
N LYS A 594 0.83 31.57 -32.38
CA LYS A 594 -0.13 32.10 -31.40
C LYS A 594 -1.04 31.04 -30.79
N PHE A 595 -1.04 29.81 -31.30
CA PHE A 595 -2.11 28.84 -31.04
C PHE A 595 -1.62 27.50 -30.53
N SER A 596 -0.33 27.37 -30.26
CA SER A 596 0.26 26.13 -29.76
C SER A 596 0.56 26.20 -28.28
N GLU A 597 0.49 25.03 -27.65
CA GLU A 597 1.02 24.79 -26.32
C GLU A 597 2.48 24.30 -26.45
N PHE A 598 3.34 24.69 -25.51
CA PHE A 598 4.79 24.45 -25.54
C PHE A 598 5.19 22.99 -25.71
N ASN A 599 4.63 22.04 -24.94
CA ASN A 599 4.97 20.62 -25.07
C ASN A 599 4.67 20.09 -26.49
N PHE A 600 3.56 20.55 -27.08
CA PHE A 600 3.20 20.21 -28.47
C PHE A 600 4.06 20.95 -29.50
N PHE A 601 4.48 22.18 -29.22
CA PHE A 601 5.35 22.96 -30.09
C PHE A 601 6.78 22.42 -30.13
N LEU A 602 7.29 21.90 -29.01
CA LEU A 602 8.67 21.44 -28.90
C LEU A 602 8.96 20.17 -29.72
N ASP A 603 7.93 19.37 -29.96
CA ASP A 603 7.98 18.27 -30.91
C ASP A 603 6.62 18.05 -31.58
N PRO A 604 6.29 18.84 -32.62
CA PRO A 604 4.98 18.78 -33.26
C PRO A 604 4.78 17.47 -34.01
N GLN A 605 5.85 16.83 -34.46
CA GLN A 605 5.80 15.54 -35.14
C GLN A 605 5.54 14.41 -34.17
N ALA A 606 6.21 14.39 -33.01
CA ALA A 606 5.91 13.44 -31.95
C ALA A 606 4.49 13.64 -31.42
N ALA A 607 4.06 14.89 -31.19
CA ALA A 607 2.71 15.18 -30.73
C ALA A 607 1.65 14.69 -31.72
N LYS A 608 1.88 14.90 -33.02
CA LYS A 608 1.02 14.35 -34.06
C LYS A 608 1.01 12.82 -34.06
N ALA A 609 2.17 12.18 -34.01
CA ALA A 609 2.28 10.72 -34.02
C ALA A 609 1.55 10.08 -32.83
N VAL A 610 1.69 10.65 -31.63
CA VAL A 610 1.02 10.13 -30.42
C VAL A 610 -0.49 10.41 -30.45
N VAL A 611 -0.92 11.62 -30.83
CA VAL A 611 -2.36 11.95 -30.89
C VAL A 611 -3.09 11.14 -31.94
N GLU A 612 -2.45 10.82 -33.06
CA GLU A 612 -3.05 10.03 -34.14
C GLU A 612 -2.86 8.52 -33.97
N SER A 613 -2.27 8.07 -32.85
CA SER A 613 -2.08 6.64 -32.52
C SER A 613 -3.38 5.95 -32.09
N ASP A 614 -3.32 4.63 -31.91
CA ASP A 614 -4.47 3.84 -31.44
C ASP A 614 -4.71 3.88 -29.93
N LEU A 615 -3.84 4.55 -29.16
CA LEU A 615 -3.92 4.68 -27.70
C LEU A 615 -5.21 5.34 -27.19
N ASP A 616 -5.64 4.97 -25.97
CA ASP A 616 -6.69 5.66 -25.21
C ASP A 616 -6.11 6.92 -24.55
N ILE A 617 -6.43 8.09 -25.12
CA ILE A 617 -5.84 9.37 -24.74
C ILE A 617 -6.85 10.20 -23.93
N THR A 618 -6.40 10.66 -22.76
CA THR A 618 -7.03 11.75 -22.01
C THR A 618 -6.15 12.99 -22.03
N LEU A 619 -6.64 14.04 -22.67
CA LEU A 619 -5.97 15.32 -22.81
C LEU A 619 -6.35 16.26 -21.67
N ILE A 620 -5.34 16.88 -21.07
CA ILE A 620 -5.45 17.93 -20.06
C ILE A 620 -4.97 19.24 -20.71
N PRO A 621 -5.86 19.90 -21.47
CA PRO A 621 -5.49 21.05 -22.30
C PRO A 621 -5.17 22.29 -21.47
N LEU A 622 -4.50 23.24 -22.09
CA LEU A 622 -4.12 24.52 -21.49
C LEU A 622 -5.30 25.26 -20.83
N ARG A 623 -6.52 25.10 -21.36
CA ARG A 623 -7.73 25.67 -20.77
C ARG A 623 -8.07 25.06 -19.39
N ALA A 624 -7.87 23.77 -19.20
CA ALA A 624 -8.05 23.13 -17.89
C ALA A 624 -6.93 23.52 -16.93
N GLN A 625 -5.69 23.54 -17.42
CA GLN A 625 -4.51 23.97 -16.67
C GLN A 625 -4.65 25.39 -16.11
N ARG A 626 -5.16 26.33 -16.93
CA ARG A 626 -5.39 27.73 -16.53
C ARG A 626 -6.43 27.91 -15.42
N GLN A 627 -7.36 26.96 -15.24
CA GLN A 627 -8.33 27.02 -14.15
C GLN A 627 -7.68 26.87 -12.77
N VAL A 628 -6.46 26.31 -12.72
CA VAL A 628 -5.72 26.04 -11.48
C VAL A 628 -4.37 26.75 -11.40
N ALA A 629 -4.10 27.71 -12.28
CA ALA A 629 -2.83 28.45 -12.36
C ALA A 629 -2.75 29.68 -11.44
N SER A 630 -3.09 29.54 -10.15
CA SER A 630 -3.02 30.64 -9.16
C SER A 630 -2.00 30.35 -8.07
N PHE A 631 -0.89 31.11 -8.08
CA PHE A 631 0.08 31.09 -6.97
C PHE A 631 -0.56 31.45 -5.63
N LYS A 632 -1.50 32.40 -5.62
CA LYS A 632 -2.14 32.85 -4.38
C LYS A 632 -2.94 31.72 -3.75
N GLU A 633 -3.74 31.00 -4.54
CA GLU A 633 -4.60 29.94 -4.01
C GLU A 633 -3.79 28.70 -3.60
N VAL A 634 -2.80 28.29 -4.41
CA VAL A 634 -1.95 27.13 -4.07
C VAL A 634 -1.06 27.38 -2.85
N THR A 635 -0.50 28.58 -2.72
CA THR A 635 0.30 28.91 -1.52
C THR A 635 -0.57 29.07 -0.30
N ARG A 636 -1.81 29.58 -0.45
CA ARG A 636 -2.80 29.63 0.63
C ARG A 636 -3.18 28.24 1.10
N SER A 637 -3.43 27.30 0.20
CA SER A 637 -3.81 25.93 0.57
C SER A 637 -2.66 25.17 1.24
N LEU A 638 -1.42 25.42 0.84
CA LEU A 638 -0.21 24.89 1.49
C LEU A 638 0.20 25.63 2.77
N CYS A 639 -0.42 26.77 3.08
CA CYS A 639 -0.13 27.54 4.30
C CYS A 639 -0.86 26.92 5.50
N THR A 640 -0.44 25.72 5.90
CA THR A 640 -0.98 24.98 7.04
C THR A 640 -0.03 25.02 8.23
N ALA A 641 -0.57 24.82 9.44
CA ALA A 641 0.20 24.77 10.68
C ALA A 641 1.09 23.52 10.77
N GLU A 642 0.65 22.41 10.21
CA GLU A 642 1.44 21.18 10.05
C GLU A 642 1.99 21.10 8.62
N LYS A 643 3.29 20.85 8.48
CA LYS A 643 3.96 20.70 7.18
C LYS A 643 4.86 19.47 7.18
N THR A 644 4.72 18.65 6.16
CA THR A 644 5.71 17.62 5.80
C THR A 644 6.92 18.27 5.10
N PRO A 645 8.04 17.55 4.94
CA PRO A 645 9.17 18.02 4.16
C PRO A 645 8.81 18.36 2.70
N GLU A 646 7.97 17.56 2.05
CA GLU A 646 7.50 17.77 0.67
C GLU A 646 6.62 19.00 0.56
N SER A 647 5.67 19.16 1.48
CA SER A 647 4.81 20.34 1.54
C SER A 647 5.63 21.61 1.80
N SER A 648 6.63 21.51 2.68
CA SER A 648 7.56 22.62 2.95
C SER A 648 8.38 22.98 1.72
N PHE A 649 8.96 21.99 1.03
CA PHE A 649 9.71 22.18 -0.20
C PHE A 649 8.83 22.80 -1.29
N ALA A 650 7.66 22.22 -1.57
CA ALA A 650 6.71 22.71 -2.55
C ALA A 650 6.25 24.14 -2.23
N TYR A 651 5.92 24.43 -0.96
CA TYR A 651 5.54 25.77 -0.53
C TYR A 651 6.67 26.79 -0.76
N GLN A 652 7.91 26.46 -0.38
CA GLN A 652 9.05 27.37 -0.59
C GLN A 652 9.36 27.58 -2.07
N LEU A 653 9.26 26.53 -2.87
CA LEU A 653 9.42 26.57 -4.32
C LEU A 653 8.38 27.50 -4.96
N LEU A 654 7.10 27.26 -4.70
CA LEU A 654 5.99 28.04 -5.25
C LEU A 654 6.01 29.49 -4.77
N LEU A 655 6.38 29.73 -3.51
CA LEU A 655 6.55 31.08 -2.99
C LEU A 655 7.72 31.82 -3.65
N SER A 656 8.82 31.12 -3.93
CA SER A 656 9.98 31.69 -4.64
C SER A 656 9.61 32.05 -6.08
N MET A 657 8.90 31.17 -6.78
CA MET A 657 8.37 31.43 -8.12
C MET A 657 7.42 32.63 -8.14
N GLN A 658 6.51 32.74 -7.16
CA GLN A 658 5.61 33.88 -7.02
C GLN A 658 6.37 35.20 -6.79
N LYS A 659 7.43 35.18 -5.97
CA LYS A 659 8.28 36.35 -5.74
C LYS A 659 9.02 36.76 -7.01
N LEU A 660 9.56 35.80 -7.76
CA LEU A 660 10.22 36.06 -9.05
C LEU A 660 9.24 36.69 -10.05
N GLN A 661 8.03 36.14 -10.18
CA GLN A 661 7.00 36.66 -11.08
C GLN A 661 6.64 38.12 -10.78
N LYS A 662 6.54 38.47 -9.49
CA LYS A 662 6.18 39.84 -9.05
C LYS A 662 7.33 40.83 -9.22
N ASN A 663 8.55 40.42 -8.90
CA ASN A 663 9.68 41.32 -8.75
C ASN A 663 10.54 41.43 -10.00
N ASN A 664 10.40 40.52 -10.96
CA ASN A 664 11.23 40.49 -12.16
C ASN A 664 10.39 40.19 -13.40
N GLN A 665 10.37 41.16 -14.33
CA GLN A 665 9.61 41.08 -15.57
C GLN A 665 9.98 39.86 -16.43
N ALA A 666 11.21 39.35 -16.29
CA ALA A 666 11.70 38.20 -17.04
C ALA A 666 11.08 36.85 -16.58
N TYR A 667 10.35 36.84 -15.46
CA TYR A 667 9.68 35.64 -14.90
C TYR A 667 8.16 35.72 -14.95
N ARG A 668 7.57 36.61 -15.77
CA ARG A 668 6.11 36.78 -15.84
C ARG A 668 5.36 35.52 -16.26
N HIS A 669 6.00 34.64 -17.03
CA HIS A 669 5.46 33.40 -17.57
C HIS A 669 5.44 32.22 -16.59
N ILE A 670 6.06 32.35 -15.42
CA ILE A 670 6.33 31.21 -14.51
C ILE A 670 5.07 30.58 -13.90
N ASP A 671 3.92 31.26 -13.98
CA ASP A 671 2.61 30.72 -13.63
C ASP A 671 2.14 29.60 -14.56
N MET A 672 2.67 29.51 -15.78
CA MET A 672 2.34 28.43 -16.71
C MET A 672 2.67 27.05 -16.12
N PHE A 673 3.72 26.94 -15.30
CA PHE A 673 4.14 25.68 -14.69
C PHE A 673 3.18 25.17 -13.61
N LEU A 674 2.30 26.01 -13.07
CA LEU A 674 1.28 25.57 -12.10
C LEU A 674 0.28 24.61 -12.72
N GLY A 675 0.02 24.77 -14.02
CA GLY A 675 -0.86 23.91 -14.80
C GLY A 675 -0.34 22.48 -14.93
N GLU A 676 0.97 22.29 -14.91
CA GLU A 676 1.63 20.98 -15.07
C GLU A 676 1.31 20.02 -13.91
N LEU A 677 1.04 20.57 -12.72
CA LEU A 677 0.69 19.81 -11.52
C LEU A 677 -0.68 19.14 -11.64
N LEU A 678 -1.57 19.68 -12.48
CA LEU A 678 -2.93 19.18 -12.67
C LEU A 678 -2.94 17.71 -13.12
N GLY A 679 -2.01 17.30 -13.98
CA GLY A 679 -1.95 15.93 -14.48
C GLY A 679 -1.82 14.89 -13.38
N ALA A 680 -0.89 15.11 -12.46
CA ALA A 680 -0.65 14.19 -11.36
C ALA A 680 -1.81 14.16 -10.36
N VAL A 681 -2.34 15.34 -9.99
CA VAL A 681 -3.49 15.43 -9.08
C VAL A 681 -4.73 14.81 -9.70
N PHE A 682 -4.98 15.05 -10.99
CA PHE A 682 -6.11 14.47 -11.70
C PHE A 682 -6.02 12.95 -11.79
N LEU A 683 -4.84 12.40 -12.09
CA LEU A 683 -4.62 10.95 -12.15
C LEU A 683 -4.98 10.26 -10.82
N VAL A 684 -4.65 10.87 -9.68
CA VAL A 684 -4.82 10.25 -8.35
C VAL A 684 -6.16 10.61 -7.71
N GLN A 685 -6.68 11.82 -7.91
CA GLN A 685 -7.81 12.39 -7.16
C GLN A 685 -9.03 12.76 -8.02
N GLN A 686 -9.13 12.28 -9.28
CA GLN A 686 -10.23 12.62 -10.19
C GLN A 686 -11.64 12.58 -9.55
N SER A 687 -11.92 11.61 -8.67
CA SER A 687 -13.22 11.45 -8.00
C SER A 687 -13.59 12.61 -7.07
N HIS A 688 -12.61 13.40 -6.65
CA HIS A 688 -12.78 14.52 -5.72
C HIS A 688 -12.79 15.89 -6.42
N LEU A 689 -12.43 15.95 -7.70
CA LEU A 689 -12.22 17.22 -8.43
C LEU A 689 -13.46 17.76 -9.15
N ASN A 690 -14.63 17.14 -8.98
CA ASN A 690 -15.89 17.46 -9.67
C ASN A 690 -15.68 18.00 -11.09
N HIS A 691 -15.39 17.09 -12.02
CA HIS A 691 -14.84 17.43 -13.33
C HIS A 691 -15.77 17.03 -14.48
N SER A 692 -15.53 17.61 -15.66
CA SER A 692 -16.21 17.24 -16.90
C SER A 692 -15.21 16.85 -17.98
N ILE A 693 -15.47 15.71 -18.62
CA ILE A 693 -14.72 15.21 -19.76
C ILE A 693 -15.64 15.17 -20.97
N THR A 694 -15.17 15.67 -22.11
CA THR A 694 -15.85 15.49 -23.39
C THR A 694 -14.99 14.75 -24.39
N GLN A 695 -15.64 14.09 -25.34
CA GLN A 695 -14.96 13.47 -26.47
C GLN A 695 -14.85 14.48 -27.62
N ARG A 696 -13.64 14.63 -28.17
CA ARG A 696 -13.34 15.55 -29.27
C ARG A 696 -12.48 14.86 -30.30
N ALA A 697 -12.83 15.02 -31.58
CA ALA A 697 -12.00 14.59 -32.70
C ALA A 697 -10.94 15.67 -33.00
N ILE A 698 -9.67 15.33 -32.84
CA ILE A 698 -8.55 16.27 -32.96
C ILE A 698 -7.47 15.79 -33.93
N THR A 699 -6.61 16.72 -34.35
CA THR A 699 -5.33 16.44 -35.06
C THR A 699 -4.34 17.57 -34.72
N VAL A 700 -3.04 17.29 -34.87
CA VAL A 700 -1.96 18.24 -34.60
C VAL A 700 -1.33 18.69 -35.93
N ARG A 701 -1.12 20.00 -36.06
CA ARG A 701 -0.43 20.57 -37.22
C ARG A 701 1.08 20.55 -37.02
N SER A 702 1.79 20.21 -38.10
CA SER A 702 3.24 20.15 -38.15
C SER A 702 3.75 20.56 -39.54
N GLY A 703 4.96 21.12 -39.62
CA GLY A 703 5.66 21.47 -40.86
C GLY A 703 5.81 22.98 -41.12
N HIS A 704 5.36 23.85 -40.21
CA HIS A 704 5.56 25.30 -40.35
C HIS A 704 5.49 25.99 -38.98
N VAL A 705 6.56 26.69 -38.59
CA VAL A 705 6.78 27.22 -37.22
C VAL A 705 5.60 28.01 -36.67
N SER A 706 4.85 28.75 -37.48
CA SER A 706 3.68 29.55 -37.02
C SER A 706 2.45 28.72 -36.62
N ILE A 707 2.39 27.44 -36.96
CA ILE A 707 1.27 26.53 -36.69
C ILE A 707 1.72 25.20 -36.06
N ASP A 708 3.02 24.98 -35.91
CA ASP A 708 3.57 23.76 -35.32
C ASP A 708 3.06 23.56 -33.90
N GLY A 709 2.54 22.36 -33.61
CA GLY A 709 1.96 22.01 -32.32
C GLY A 709 0.50 22.46 -32.16
N GLN A 710 -0.07 23.16 -33.14
CA GLN A 710 -1.46 23.62 -33.05
C GLN A 710 -2.40 22.41 -33.10
N THR A 711 -3.23 22.28 -32.09
CA THR A 711 -4.27 21.23 -32.05
C THR A 711 -5.58 21.79 -32.60
N ILE A 712 -6.13 21.13 -33.61
CA ILE A 712 -7.35 21.58 -34.29
C ILE A 712 -8.46 20.53 -34.17
N LEU A 713 -9.69 21.00 -34.01
CA LEU A 713 -10.88 20.15 -34.05
C LEU A 713 -11.14 19.73 -35.51
N ARG A 714 -11.30 18.43 -35.76
CA ARG A 714 -11.69 17.90 -37.07
C ARG A 714 -13.11 17.35 -37.01
N ARG A 715 -13.94 17.76 -37.98
CA ARG A 715 -15.31 17.23 -38.15
C ARG A 715 -15.34 15.83 -38.79
N THR A 716 -14.30 15.48 -39.57
CA THR A 716 -14.12 14.19 -40.24
C THR A 716 -12.65 13.77 -40.17
N ASN A 717 -12.38 12.47 -39.95
CA ASN A 717 -11.04 11.85 -39.90
C ASN A 717 -10.08 12.39 -38.81
N GLY A 718 -10.58 12.86 -37.66
CA GLY A 718 -9.75 13.17 -36.48
C GLY A 718 -9.79 12.03 -35.46
N LYS A 719 -8.72 11.82 -34.70
CA LYS A 719 -8.74 10.86 -33.57
C LYS A 719 -9.65 11.40 -32.49
N VAL A 720 -10.61 10.59 -32.05
CA VAL A 720 -11.46 10.91 -30.90
C VAL A 720 -10.65 10.68 -29.63
N VAL A 721 -10.46 11.74 -28.84
CA VAL A 721 -9.79 11.68 -27.54
C VAL A 721 -10.71 12.21 -26.45
N LYS A 722 -10.47 11.83 -25.19
CA LYS A 722 -11.11 12.42 -24.01
C LYS A 722 -10.40 13.73 -23.70
N VAL A 723 -11.16 14.79 -23.42
CA VAL A 723 -10.63 16.13 -23.12
C VAL A 723 -11.23 16.60 -21.79
N LEU A 724 -10.37 16.95 -20.84
CA LEU A 724 -10.77 17.61 -19.61
C LEU A 724 -11.17 19.06 -19.91
N ASP A 725 -12.46 19.37 -19.79
CA ASP A 725 -13.00 20.70 -20.11
C ASP A 725 -13.02 21.62 -18.88
N HIS A 726 -13.46 21.09 -17.74
CA HIS A 726 -13.66 21.84 -16.50
C HIS A 726 -13.39 20.98 -15.28
N LEU A 727 -12.92 21.61 -14.20
CA LEU A 727 -12.81 21.04 -12.86
C LEU A 727 -13.08 22.09 -11.79
N ASP A 728 -13.41 21.63 -10.58
CA ASP A 728 -13.47 22.49 -9.39
C ASP A 728 -12.06 22.86 -8.92
N ALA A 729 -11.71 24.15 -9.08
CA ALA A 729 -10.39 24.66 -8.73
C ALA A 729 -10.15 24.68 -7.20
N ASP A 730 -11.18 24.95 -6.40
CA ASP A 730 -11.04 24.97 -4.93
C ASP A 730 -10.85 23.56 -4.38
N ALA A 731 -11.57 22.59 -4.95
CA ALA A 731 -11.35 21.18 -4.68
C ALA A 731 -9.91 20.77 -5.06
N TYR A 732 -9.42 21.21 -6.22
CA TYR A 732 -8.05 20.95 -6.66
C TYR A 732 -7.00 21.45 -5.66
N TYR A 733 -7.06 22.71 -5.24
CA TYR A 733 -6.06 23.26 -4.31
C TYR A 733 -6.10 22.57 -2.95
N THR A 734 -7.29 22.16 -2.52
CA THR A 734 -7.51 21.41 -1.30
C THR A 734 -6.89 20.02 -1.38
N GLU A 735 -7.18 19.27 -2.44
CA GLU A 735 -6.63 17.92 -2.65
C GLU A 735 -5.12 17.95 -2.87
N PHE A 736 -4.59 18.92 -3.61
CA PHE A 736 -3.15 19.11 -3.77
C PHE A 736 -2.44 19.34 -2.43
N ALA A 737 -2.98 20.21 -1.58
CA ALA A 737 -2.41 20.45 -0.25
C ALA A 737 -2.54 19.23 0.66
N LYS A 738 -3.67 18.50 0.62
CA LYS A 738 -3.87 17.27 1.38
C LYS A 738 -2.85 16.20 1.00
N LEU A 739 -2.60 16.00 -0.29
CA LEU A 739 -1.62 15.04 -0.80
C LEU A 739 -0.22 15.35 -0.26
N LEU A 740 0.22 16.61 -0.36
CA LEU A 740 1.55 16.98 0.11
C LEU A 740 1.66 16.98 1.63
N ASN A 741 0.60 17.31 2.37
CA ASN A 741 0.59 17.30 3.84
C ASN A 741 0.32 15.92 4.45
N ALA A 742 0.17 14.87 3.65
CA ALA A 742 -0.09 13.53 4.15
C ALA A 742 1.15 12.97 4.86
N LYS A 743 1.21 13.11 6.20
CA LYS A 743 2.28 12.53 7.04
C LYS A 743 2.54 11.04 6.77
N LYS A 744 1.49 10.34 6.35
CA LYS A 744 1.50 8.93 5.95
C LYS A 744 2.46 8.60 4.82
N GLN A 745 2.70 9.54 3.92
CA GLN A 745 3.50 9.39 2.71
C GLN A 745 4.66 10.39 2.71
N SER A 746 5.06 10.85 3.91
CA SER A 746 6.10 11.85 4.10
C SER A 746 7.50 11.26 3.97
N ALA A 747 8.48 12.14 3.77
CA ALA A 747 9.86 11.82 3.44
C ALA A 747 10.53 10.98 4.53
N VAL A 748 11.36 10.04 4.09
CA VAL A 748 12.25 9.23 4.96
C VAL A 748 13.41 10.08 5.46
N VAL A 749 13.93 10.99 4.61
CA VAL A 749 14.92 11.99 4.98
C VAL A 749 14.44 13.33 4.45
N GLY A 750 13.91 14.18 5.33
CA GLY A 750 13.19 15.40 4.93
C GLY A 750 14.08 16.55 4.44
N SER A 751 15.38 16.55 4.73
CA SER A 751 16.28 17.61 4.28
C SER A 751 17.74 17.21 4.30
N PHE A 752 18.58 17.99 3.60
CA PHE A 752 20.03 17.85 3.67
C PHE A 752 20.58 18.06 5.10
N ASP A 753 20.01 19.00 5.86
CA ASP A 753 20.44 19.25 7.24
C ASP A 753 20.09 18.09 8.19
N GLU A 754 18.98 17.42 7.92
CA GLU A 754 18.62 16.17 8.60
C GLU A 754 19.58 15.04 8.22
N GLN A 755 19.82 14.83 6.92
CA GLN A 755 20.78 13.85 6.43
C GLN A 755 22.18 14.05 7.03
N LYS A 756 22.66 15.29 7.10
CA LYS A 756 23.94 15.64 7.71
C LYS A 756 23.96 15.35 9.21
N ARG A 757 22.85 15.56 9.92
CA ARG A 757 22.73 15.19 11.33
C ARG A 757 22.78 13.68 11.54
N MET A 758 22.22 12.90 10.61
CA MET A 758 22.32 11.44 10.64
C MET A 758 23.76 10.97 10.40
N TRP A 759 24.50 11.56 9.46
CA TRP A 759 25.91 11.20 9.21
C TRP A 759 26.89 11.55 10.34
N ASN A 760 26.52 12.51 11.20
CA ASN A 760 27.36 12.96 12.32
C ASN A 760 27.04 12.24 13.65
N LYS A 761 26.07 11.33 13.66
CA LYS A 761 25.77 10.44 14.78
C LYS A 761 26.45 9.10 14.54
#